data_AF-A0A9P0GZ86-F1
#
_entry.id   AF-A0A9P0GZ86-F1
#
_cell.length_a   1.000
_cell.length_b   1.000
_cell.length_c   1.000
_cell.angle_alpha   90.00
_cell.angle_beta   90.00
_cell.angle_gamma   90.00
#
_symmetry.space_group_name_H-M   'P 1'
#
loop_
_entity.id
_entity.type
_entity.pdbx_description
1 polymer ?
#
loop_
_entity_poly.entity_id
_entity_poly.type
_entity_poly.pdbx_seq_one_letter_code
_entity_poly.pdbx_strand_id
1 'polypeptide(L)'
;MVRENRTVLPFLTSLDIGLESELKEAQKECETIGRTIRILENDLENQKKRNILINRELEEKTESFSISEKDYKSKIEYLENVIGELRKRIESLEEQIRILQEEKLQLTKRQEEIFLERDEKTKQITDNLEQAQKQKEQLEEKWKKDFENLRTVNMVREQEMLEDFEWKLRDVQQNCKKKIDEKEEILQMSLTHSQNKEKETEELTKKMESLILLEKELNELREKTSDQNKLMKNMYDEHEQMQQNEENLKNEVKKLRNMIDLEKENLQHMQRLHHQEILDKERKLQQTLNEKKVEIAIYWEEKLLNEISRLKDELEQVYIEEKITAIENVKRNKDECFQKAQAQWEKKYVEYLNEVHTLQNALEEKDKFYKDEIVKQQSITDQDIFELRRLMDKLDMSHHDKYEKLTQKHEAELERMKEEYEKMMEDREQYWKSEIDTLNSTITNMRLQVEDENQEKLKVLIQSHQSELEEQWENLIQQKKEAIQFLEEKYIAKCVQLEDQLNQLQKSHSAREVELLKTVDSLKNEVQSKESIIQDMQSNMDMLEGGIQVLNKELAEQNDVMMKEKKESEQKLRNILVKIAKIQEDNEKEQEAYRLKFINSQKNYQQSIDHMQRKYQCLTKLFEEVRQRYERRESRQEDINTISDLKQIITEQEKDLNCLNEEKRYFQMKLMALEHSFDQKGSSEDESLKDDLTITESNMTDLSYESSKNHLMQDGHELVPMTGPIGLTDLSQQVSYISIPPTIQECDE
;
A
#
# COMPACT_ATOMS: atom_id res chain seq x y z
N MET A 1 137.95 1.45 40.71
CA MET A 1 136.60 1.95 41.01
C MET A 1 135.66 1.60 39.85
N VAL A 2 134.35 1.57 40.10
CA VAL A 2 133.25 1.33 39.14
C VAL A 2 133.18 -0.09 38.54
N ARG A 3 132.44 -0.96 39.24
CA ARG A 3 131.73 -2.12 38.68
C ARG A 3 130.27 -2.03 39.13
N GLU A 4 129.49 -1.14 38.52
CA GLU A 4 128.06 -1.02 38.77
C GLU A 4 127.41 -0.37 37.54
N ASN A 5 126.62 -1.18 36.81
CA ASN A 5 125.55 -0.81 35.87
C ASN A 5 125.14 -2.06 35.06
N ARG A 6 124.45 -2.98 35.73
CA ARG A 6 123.82 -4.18 35.15
C ARG A 6 122.34 -4.23 35.56
N THR A 7 121.58 -3.18 35.21
CA THR A 7 120.14 -3.10 35.59
C THR A 7 119.23 -2.28 34.66
N VAL A 8 119.75 -1.33 33.86
CA VAL A 8 118.88 -0.34 33.17
C VAL A 8 118.47 -0.73 31.73
N LEU A 9 119.24 -1.59 31.04
CA LEU A 9 118.97 -1.97 29.65
C LEU A 9 117.62 -2.70 29.38
N PRO A 10 117.04 -3.52 30.28
CA PRO A 10 115.73 -4.13 30.02
C PRO A 10 114.56 -3.14 30.00
N PHE A 11 114.70 -1.99 30.68
CA PHE A 11 113.62 -1.04 30.90
C PHE A 11 113.33 -0.17 29.68
N LEU A 12 114.37 0.26 28.96
CA LEU A 12 114.21 1.09 27.75
C LEU A 12 113.63 0.30 26.57
N THR A 13 114.03 -0.96 26.39
CA THR A 13 113.45 -1.85 25.37
C THR A 13 112.00 -2.22 25.67
N SER A 14 111.64 -2.35 26.95
CA SER A 14 110.25 -2.54 27.39
C SER A 14 109.38 -1.33 27.03
N LEU A 15 109.90 -0.11 27.22
CA LEU A 15 109.19 1.13 26.93
C LEU A 15 108.98 1.35 25.42
N ASP A 16 109.99 1.11 24.58
CA ASP A 16 109.87 1.20 23.11
C ASP A 16 108.85 0.19 22.57
N ILE A 17 108.87 -1.07 23.06
CA ILE A 17 107.90 -2.10 22.64
C ILE A 17 106.48 -1.74 23.11
N GLY A 18 106.33 -1.12 24.28
CA GLY A 18 105.05 -0.59 24.77
C GLY A 18 104.50 0.50 23.86
N LEU A 19 105.30 1.52 23.55
CA LEU A 19 104.94 2.64 22.67
C LEU A 19 104.64 2.16 21.23
N GLU A 20 105.40 1.20 20.71
CA GLU A 20 105.15 0.63 19.37
C GLU A 20 103.88 -0.25 19.33
N SER A 21 103.48 -0.83 20.48
CA SER A 21 102.18 -1.50 20.64
C SER A 21 101.04 -0.50 20.69
N GLU A 22 101.11 0.53 21.55
CA GLU A 22 100.10 1.60 21.65
C GLU A 22 99.90 2.31 20.30
N LEU A 23 100.98 2.58 19.56
CA LEU A 23 100.90 3.18 18.23
C LEU A 23 100.15 2.28 17.24
N LYS A 24 100.38 0.95 17.27
CA LYS A 24 99.63 -0.01 16.44
C LYS A 24 98.17 -0.14 16.89
N GLU A 25 97.90 -0.02 18.19
CA GLU A 25 96.54 -0.03 18.75
C GLU A 25 95.76 1.21 18.27
N ALA A 26 96.34 2.40 18.41
CA ALA A 26 95.78 3.66 17.92
C ALA A 26 95.64 3.70 16.39
N GLN A 27 96.56 3.09 15.63
CA GLN A 27 96.42 2.93 14.18
C GLN A 27 95.24 2.04 13.82
N LYS A 28 95.07 0.89 14.49
CA LYS A 28 93.87 0.04 14.31
C LYS A 28 92.60 0.80 14.68
N GLU A 29 92.62 1.56 15.76
CA GLU A 29 91.48 2.35 16.23
C GLU A 29 91.08 3.41 15.19
N CYS A 30 92.04 4.20 14.69
CA CYS A 30 91.85 5.12 13.57
C CYS A 30 91.35 4.41 12.30
N GLU A 31 91.80 3.19 11.99
CA GLU A 31 91.24 2.43 10.88
C GLU A 31 89.79 2.02 11.12
N THR A 32 89.41 1.58 12.33
CA THR A 32 88.00 1.31 12.67
C THR A 32 87.15 2.58 12.56
N ILE A 33 87.62 3.72 13.06
CA ILE A 33 86.93 5.02 12.92
C ILE A 33 86.81 5.41 11.44
N GLY A 34 87.87 5.23 10.65
CA GLY A 34 87.86 5.46 9.21
C GLY A 34 87.00 4.46 8.41
N ARG A 35 86.60 3.33 9.00
CA ARG A 35 85.60 2.40 8.44
C ARG A 35 84.19 2.80 8.87
N THR A 36 83.96 3.17 10.14
CA THR A 36 82.64 3.60 10.63
C THR A 36 82.19 4.91 9.98
N ILE A 37 83.08 5.90 9.80
CA ILE A 37 82.78 7.14 9.06
C ILE A 37 82.30 6.82 7.65
N ARG A 38 82.99 5.94 6.91
CA ARG A 38 82.57 5.55 5.54
C ARG A 38 81.23 4.80 5.50
N ILE A 39 80.89 4.04 6.53
CA ILE A 39 79.57 3.41 6.67
C ILE A 39 78.51 4.50 6.87
N LEU A 40 78.73 5.43 7.82
CA LEU A 40 77.83 6.53 8.10
C LEU A 40 77.64 7.50 6.91
N GLU A 41 78.69 7.78 6.14
CA GLU A 41 78.62 8.57 4.90
C GLU A 41 77.75 7.87 3.84
N ASN A 42 77.90 6.55 3.69
CA ASN A 42 77.14 5.76 2.73
C ASN A 42 75.67 5.63 3.17
N ASP A 43 75.41 5.46 4.46
CA ASP A 43 74.06 5.45 5.03
C ASP A 43 73.38 6.81 4.89
N LEU A 44 74.08 7.91 5.16
CA LEU A 44 73.59 9.27 4.92
C LEU A 44 73.21 9.50 3.46
N GLU A 45 74.04 9.03 2.52
CA GLU A 45 73.78 9.11 1.09
C GLU A 45 72.59 8.23 0.65
N ASN A 46 72.43 7.06 1.26
CA ASN A 46 71.25 6.21 1.06
C ASN A 46 69.97 6.88 1.60
N GLN A 47 70.03 7.54 2.76
CA GLN A 47 68.89 8.29 3.30
C GLN A 47 68.53 9.51 2.44
N LYS A 48 69.51 10.22 1.87
CA LYS A 48 69.25 11.30 0.90
C LYS A 48 68.51 10.78 -0.34
N LYS A 49 68.99 9.69 -0.94
CA LYS A 49 68.33 9.03 -2.09
C LYS A 49 66.91 8.59 -1.76
N ARG A 50 66.69 8.03 -0.56
CA ARG A 50 65.37 7.61 -0.08
C ARG A 50 64.43 8.80 0.13
N ASN A 51 64.90 9.91 0.69
CA ASN A 51 64.12 11.16 0.79
C ASN A 51 63.74 11.74 -0.58
N ILE A 52 64.65 11.70 -1.56
CA ILE A 52 64.35 12.16 -2.94
C ILE A 52 63.25 11.29 -3.58
N LEU A 53 63.28 9.97 -3.37
CA LEU A 53 62.23 9.05 -3.80
C LEU A 53 60.89 9.35 -3.12
N ILE A 54 60.87 9.48 -1.79
CA ILE A 54 59.65 9.80 -1.02
C ILE A 54 59.06 11.15 -1.43
N ASN A 55 59.89 12.17 -1.66
CA ASN A 55 59.42 13.48 -2.12
C ASN A 55 58.79 13.39 -3.51
N ARG A 56 59.39 12.64 -4.45
CA ARG A 56 58.78 12.40 -5.78
C ARG A 56 57.45 11.65 -5.65
N GLU A 57 57.37 10.60 -4.84
CA GLU A 57 56.11 9.88 -4.60
C GLU A 57 55.02 10.77 -3.96
N LEU A 58 55.42 11.74 -3.13
CA LEU A 58 54.51 12.74 -2.56
C LEU A 58 54.05 13.76 -3.61
N GLU A 59 54.95 14.25 -4.46
CA GLU A 59 54.62 15.15 -5.59
C GLU A 59 53.64 14.46 -6.56
N GLU A 60 53.95 13.24 -7.02
CA GLU A 60 53.10 12.44 -7.90
C GLU A 60 51.71 12.17 -7.29
N LYS A 61 51.64 11.83 -5.99
CA LYS A 61 50.35 11.68 -5.28
C LYS A 61 49.59 12.99 -5.20
N THR A 62 50.25 14.09 -4.86
CA THR A 62 49.62 15.41 -4.75
C THR A 62 49.04 15.86 -6.08
N GLU A 63 49.75 15.63 -7.19
CA GLU A 63 49.26 15.90 -8.55
C GLU A 63 48.07 15.00 -8.91
N SER A 64 48.13 13.69 -8.58
CA SER A 64 47.01 12.76 -8.80
C SER A 64 45.74 13.13 -8.03
N PHE A 65 45.88 13.63 -6.79
CA PHE A 65 44.75 14.15 -6.00
C PHE A 65 44.21 15.46 -6.59
N SER A 66 45.08 16.35 -7.07
CA SER A 66 44.65 17.62 -7.69
C SER A 66 43.86 17.38 -8.98
N ILE A 67 44.28 16.42 -9.82
CA ILE A 67 43.54 15.98 -11.01
C ILE A 67 42.17 15.40 -10.60
N SER A 68 42.15 14.46 -9.64
CA SER A 68 40.91 13.85 -9.17
C SER A 68 39.93 14.86 -8.59
N GLU A 69 40.40 15.82 -7.77
CA GLU A 69 39.59 16.89 -7.20
C GLU A 69 38.98 17.78 -8.29
N LYS A 70 39.73 18.06 -9.36
CA LYS A 70 39.25 18.83 -10.50
C LYS A 70 38.15 18.08 -11.27
N ASP A 71 38.34 16.79 -11.52
CA ASP A 71 37.34 15.96 -12.20
C ASP A 71 36.04 15.84 -11.39
N TYR A 72 36.14 15.67 -10.06
CA TYR A 72 34.97 15.68 -9.18
C TYR A 72 34.26 17.04 -9.17
N LYS A 73 34.98 18.17 -9.14
CA LYS A 73 34.38 19.51 -9.24
C LYS A 73 33.63 19.70 -10.56
N SER A 74 34.24 19.35 -11.69
CA SER A 74 33.55 19.41 -13.00
C SER A 74 32.35 18.46 -13.08
N LYS A 75 32.39 17.31 -12.40
CA LYS A 75 31.24 16.40 -12.34
C LYS A 75 30.09 16.95 -11.49
N ILE A 76 30.39 17.62 -10.37
CA ILE A 76 29.41 18.31 -9.53
C ILE A 76 28.73 19.44 -10.33
N GLU A 77 29.51 20.31 -10.97
CA GLU A 77 29.01 21.42 -11.79
C GLU A 77 28.09 20.93 -12.92
N TYR A 78 28.43 19.82 -13.59
CA TYR A 78 27.55 19.19 -14.57
C TYR A 78 26.22 18.72 -13.96
N LEU A 79 26.25 18.07 -12.79
CA LEU A 79 25.05 17.56 -12.12
C LEU A 79 24.16 18.70 -11.61
N GLU A 80 24.74 19.78 -11.10
CA GLU A 80 24.01 20.98 -10.68
C GLU A 80 23.26 21.63 -11.86
N ASN A 81 23.91 21.71 -13.03
CA ASN A 81 23.27 22.21 -14.25
C ASN A 81 22.10 21.32 -14.69
N VAL A 82 22.26 19.99 -14.70
CA VAL A 82 21.18 19.03 -15.04
C VAL A 82 20.02 19.14 -14.03
N ILE A 83 20.31 19.28 -12.74
CA ILE A 83 19.28 19.51 -11.71
C ILE A 83 18.55 20.83 -11.96
N GLY A 84 19.24 21.89 -12.38
CA GLY A 84 18.66 23.17 -12.76
C GLY A 84 17.72 23.08 -13.97
N GLU A 85 18.09 22.32 -15.00
CA GLU A 85 17.23 22.05 -16.16
C GLU A 85 15.98 21.24 -15.79
N LEU A 86 16.14 20.20 -14.98
CA LEU A 86 15.02 19.37 -14.49
C LEU A 86 14.04 20.20 -13.63
N ARG A 87 14.53 21.11 -12.79
CA ARG A 87 13.67 22.03 -12.01
C ARG A 87 12.84 22.93 -12.91
N LYS A 88 13.46 23.59 -13.91
CA LYS A 88 12.73 24.39 -14.92
C LYS A 88 11.70 23.56 -15.69
N ARG A 89 12.01 22.28 -15.97
CA ARG A 89 11.06 21.38 -16.64
C ARG A 89 9.88 21.01 -15.76
N ILE A 90 10.09 20.80 -14.46
CA ILE A 90 9.03 20.58 -13.47
C ILE A 90 8.12 21.81 -13.39
N GLU A 91 8.68 23.02 -13.19
CA GLU A 91 7.94 24.28 -13.16
C GLU A 91 7.08 24.48 -14.43
N SER A 92 7.65 24.18 -15.61
CA SER A 92 6.92 24.25 -16.89
C SER A 92 5.78 23.23 -17.01
N LEU A 93 5.86 22.07 -16.35
CA LEU A 93 4.82 21.05 -16.36
C LEU A 93 3.73 21.36 -15.33
N GLU A 94 4.10 21.87 -14.15
CA GLU A 94 3.17 22.35 -13.13
C GLU A 94 2.29 23.50 -13.65
N GLU A 95 2.87 24.44 -14.41
CA GLU A 95 2.13 25.52 -15.08
C GLU A 95 1.15 24.97 -16.14
N GLN A 96 1.56 23.99 -16.94
CA GLN A 96 0.67 23.34 -17.92
C GLN A 96 -0.49 22.60 -17.23
N ILE A 97 -0.22 21.91 -16.12
CA ILE A 97 -1.26 21.24 -15.32
C ILE A 97 -2.25 22.28 -14.76
N ARG A 98 -1.78 23.44 -14.29
CA ARG A 98 -2.64 24.53 -13.80
C ARG A 98 -3.58 25.05 -14.89
N ILE A 99 -3.05 25.35 -16.08
CA ILE A 99 -3.85 25.83 -17.21
C ILE A 99 -4.93 24.80 -17.60
N LEU A 100 -4.55 23.52 -17.72
CA LEU A 100 -5.50 22.45 -18.05
C LEU A 100 -6.58 22.23 -16.97
N GLN A 101 -6.26 22.48 -15.69
CA GLN A 101 -7.26 22.45 -14.61
C GLN A 101 -8.25 23.62 -14.71
N GLU A 102 -7.79 24.82 -15.06
CA GLU A 102 -8.66 25.98 -15.30
C GLU A 102 -9.56 25.79 -16.54
N GLU A 103 -9.01 25.30 -17.65
CA GLU A 103 -9.78 24.97 -18.86
C GLU A 103 -10.86 23.91 -18.56
N LYS A 104 -10.50 22.85 -17.82
CA LYS A 104 -11.46 21.82 -17.38
C LYS A 104 -12.60 22.44 -16.56
N LEU A 105 -12.29 23.34 -15.62
CA LEU A 105 -13.30 24.01 -14.78
C LEU A 105 -14.23 24.93 -15.60
N GLN A 106 -13.71 25.58 -16.65
CA GLN A 106 -14.52 26.39 -17.57
C GLN A 106 -15.44 25.49 -18.42
N LEU A 107 -14.92 24.37 -18.94
CA LEU A 107 -15.70 23.43 -19.73
C LEU A 107 -16.82 22.75 -18.91
N THR A 108 -16.57 22.39 -17.64
CA THR A 108 -17.64 21.84 -16.77
C THR A 108 -18.74 22.87 -16.51
N LYS A 109 -18.40 24.13 -16.24
CA LYS A 109 -19.39 25.21 -16.10
C LYS A 109 -20.20 25.41 -17.37
N ARG A 110 -19.54 25.42 -18.54
CA ARG A 110 -20.26 25.59 -19.82
C ARG A 110 -21.16 24.38 -20.14
N GLN A 111 -20.78 23.18 -19.69
CA GLN A 111 -21.62 21.98 -19.80
C GLN A 111 -22.87 22.09 -18.90
N GLU A 112 -22.73 22.58 -17.66
CA GLU A 112 -23.85 22.84 -16.74
C GLU A 112 -24.81 23.89 -17.32
N GLU A 113 -24.30 24.99 -17.89
CA GLU A 113 -25.11 26.02 -18.57
C GLU A 113 -25.90 25.43 -19.75
N ILE A 114 -25.26 24.63 -20.61
CA ILE A 114 -25.93 23.99 -21.76
C ILE A 114 -27.00 22.99 -21.30
N PHE A 115 -26.77 22.31 -20.17
CA PHE A 115 -27.75 21.41 -19.57
C PHE A 115 -28.99 22.18 -19.07
N LEU A 116 -28.79 23.29 -18.34
CA LEU A 116 -29.87 24.17 -17.90
C LEU A 116 -30.66 24.79 -19.07
N GLU A 117 -29.96 25.27 -20.11
CA GLU A 117 -30.61 25.76 -21.34
C GLU A 117 -31.46 24.67 -22.02
N ARG A 118 -31.01 23.41 -21.98
CA ARG A 118 -31.71 22.27 -22.58
C ARG A 118 -32.94 21.88 -21.77
N ASP A 119 -32.84 21.84 -20.44
CA ASP A 119 -33.97 21.55 -19.56
C ASP A 119 -35.05 22.62 -19.67
N GLU A 120 -34.66 23.90 -19.73
CA GLU A 120 -35.61 25.00 -19.93
C GLU A 120 -36.32 24.90 -21.29
N LYS A 121 -35.59 24.63 -22.38
CA LYS A 121 -36.19 24.39 -23.71
C LYS A 121 -37.09 23.16 -23.73
N THR A 122 -36.72 22.09 -23.03
CA THR A 122 -37.52 20.86 -22.92
C THR A 122 -38.84 21.17 -22.19
N LYS A 123 -38.77 21.92 -21.08
CA LYS A 123 -39.94 22.39 -20.35
C LYS A 123 -40.85 23.29 -21.20
N GLN A 124 -40.29 24.23 -21.96
CA GLN A 124 -41.09 25.05 -22.88
C GLN A 124 -41.80 24.20 -23.94
N ILE A 125 -41.16 23.13 -24.44
CA ILE A 125 -41.79 22.20 -25.39
C ILE A 125 -42.91 21.40 -24.72
N THR A 126 -42.74 20.90 -23.48
CA THR A 126 -43.80 20.19 -22.76
C THR A 126 -44.99 21.09 -22.45
N ASP A 127 -44.75 22.32 -21.98
CA ASP A 127 -45.79 23.29 -21.65
C ASP A 127 -46.60 23.68 -22.90
N ASN A 128 -45.92 23.85 -24.04
CA ASN A 128 -46.58 24.11 -25.34
C ASN A 128 -47.38 22.90 -25.85
N LEU A 129 -46.88 21.68 -25.64
CA LEU A 129 -47.55 20.44 -26.04
C LEU A 129 -48.82 20.21 -25.21
N GLU A 130 -48.75 20.42 -23.89
CA GLU A 130 -49.92 20.34 -23.00
C GLU A 130 -50.99 21.38 -23.39
N GLN A 131 -50.58 22.62 -23.68
CA GLN A 131 -51.50 23.65 -24.17
C GLN A 131 -52.15 23.27 -25.51
N ALA A 132 -51.39 22.69 -26.45
CA ALA A 132 -51.92 22.24 -27.74
C ALA A 132 -52.90 21.06 -27.58
N GLN A 133 -52.59 20.10 -26.70
CA GLN A 133 -53.50 19.00 -26.36
C GLN A 133 -54.81 19.52 -25.76
N LYS A 134 -54.73 20.43 -24.79
CA LYS A 134 -55.90 21.06 -24.15
C LYS A 134 -56.76 21.86 -25.13
N GLN A 135 -56.16 22.54 -26.10
CA GLN A 135 -56.88 23.21 -27.19
C GLN A 135 -57.57 22.21 -28.13
N LYS A 136 -56.91 21.09 -28.46
CA LYS A 136 -57.49 20.01 -29.27
C LYS A 136 -58.71 19.39 -28.58
N GLU A 137 -58.62 19.09 -27.28
CA GLU A 137 -59.74 18.56 -26.48
C GLU A 137 -60.94 19.52 -26.48
N GLN A 138 -60.71 20.82 -26.27
CA GLN A 138 -61.77 21.84 -26.33
C GLN A 138 -62.42 21.97 -27.71
N LEU A 139 -61.66 21.76 -28.79
CA LEU A 139 -62.20 21.74 -30.15
C LEU A 139 -63.01 20.47 -30.40
N GLU A 140 -62.52 19.30 -29.98
CA GLU A 140 -63.27 18.04 -30.09
C GLU A 140 -64.58 18.07 -29.29
N GLU A 141 -64.59 18.66 -28.09
CA GLU A 141 -65.81 18.85 -27.29
C GLU A 141 -66.83 19.74 -28.00
N LYS A 142 -66.39 20.87 -28.58
CA LYS A 142 -67.24 21.74 -29.41
C LYS A 142 -67.78 21.01 -30.63
N TRP A 143 -66.93 20.29 -31.36
CA TRP A 143 -67.34 19.55 -32.56
C TRP A 143 -68.33 18.43 -32.23
N LYS A 144 -68.15 17.69 -31.13
CA LYS A 144 -69.12 16.70 -30.63
C LYS A 144 -70.47 17.36 -30.33
N LYS A 145 -70.46 18.51 -29.66
CA LYS A 145 -71.69 19.27 -29.36
C LYS A 145 -72.38 19.80 -30.63
N ASP A 146 -71.63 20.38 -31.55
CA ASP A 146 -72.19 20.94 -32.79
C ASP A 146 -72.68 19.86 -33.75
N PHE A 147 -72.01 18.70 -33.80
CA PHE A 147 -72.49 17.51 -34.51
C PHE A 147 -73.81 16.99 -33.92
N GLU A 148 -73.92 16.89 -32.59
CA GLU A 148 -75.16 16.45 -31.93
C GLU A 148 -76.32 17.45 -32.13
N ASN A 149 -76.02 18.75 -32.11
CA ASN A 149 -76.97 19.80 -32.47
C ASN A 149 -77.45 19.66 -33.92
N LEU A 150 -76.53 19.47 -34.88
CA LEU A 150 -76.83 19.25 -36.30
C LEU A 150 -77.66 17.99 -36.52
N ARG A 151 -77.32 16.89 -35.84
CA ARG A 151 -78.08 15.64 -35.86
C ARG A 151 -79.52 15.86 -35.38
N THR A 152 -79.67 16.58 -34.27
CA THR A 152 -80.98 16.92 -33.70
C THR A 152 -81.80 17.81 -34.64
N VAL A 153 -81.21 18.87 -35.21
CA VAL A 153 -81.88 19.76 -36.16
C VAL A 153 -82.29 19.04 -37.44
N ASN A 154 -81.44 18.15 -37.98
CA ASN A 154 -81.78 17.40 -39.18
C ASN A 154 -82.90 16.37 -38.92
N MET A 155 -82.85 15.68 -37.77
CA MET A 155 -83.93 14.77 -37.34
C MET A 155 -85.27 15.50 -37.19
N VAL A 156 -85.28 16.68 -36.56
CA VAL A 156 -86.49 17.52 -36.44
C VAL A 156 -87.01 17.93 -37.82
N ARG A 157 -86.12 18.39 -38.73
CA ARG A 157 -86.50 18.78 -40.09
C ARG A 157 -87.04 17.62 -40.93
N GLU A 158 -86.45 16.43 -40.81
CA GLU A 158 -86.95 15.21 -41.47
C GLU A 158 -88.35 14.85 -40.94
N GLN A 159 -88.57 14.99 -39.63
CA GLN A 159 -89.87 14.73 -39.01
C GLN A 159 -90.93 15.77 -39.42
N GLU A 160 -90.59 17.07 -39.45
CA GLU A 160 -91.45 18.13 -40.00
C GLU A 160 -91.84 17.84 -41.45
N MET A 161 -90.89 17.43 -42.31
CA MET A 161 -91.19 17.07 -43.70
C MET A 161 -92.12 15.84 -43.80
N LEU A 162 -91.96 14.84 -42.92
CA LEU A 162 -92.86 13.69 -42.87
C LEU A 162 -94.28 14.08 -42.45
N GLU A 163 -94.43 14.95 -41.44
CA GLU A 163 -95.74 15.50 -41.03
C GLU A 163 -96.40 16.29 -42.18
N ASP A 164 -95.62 17.06 -42.92
CA ASP A 164 -96.06 17.83 -44.09
C ASP A 164 -96.48 16.93 -45.28
N PHE A 165 -95.80 15.78 -45.47
CA PHE A 165 -96.18 14.75 -46.43
C PHE A 165 -97.44 14.01 -45.99
N GLU A 166 -97.56 13.62 -44.73
CA GLU A 166 -98.78 13.00 -44.19
C GLU A 166 -99.99 13.90 -44.36
N TRP A 167 -99.84 15.20 -44.08
CA TRP A 167 -100.93 16.17 -44.24
C TRP A 167 -101.38 16.28 -45.71
N LYS A 168 -100.43 16.41 -46.65
CA LYS A 168 -100.74 16.42 -48.10
C LYS A 168 -101.37 15.11 -48.56
N LEU A 169 -100.93 13.96 -48.03
CA LEU A 169 -101.52 12.66 -48.35
C LEU A 169 -102.99 12.59 -47.92
N ARG A 170 -103.30 13.10 -46.71
CA ARG A 170 -104.67 13.18 -46.18
C ARG A 170 -105.55 14.13 -47.01
N ASP A 171 -105.04 15.30 -47.43
CA ASP A 171 -105.77 16.24 -48.29
C ASP A 171 -106.04 15.66 -49.70
N VAL A 172 -105.04 15.03 -50.32
CA VAL A 172 -105.21 14.32 -51.60
C VAL A 172 -106.24 13.20 -51.47
N GLN A 173 -106.19 12.41 -50.39
CA GLN A 173 -107.16 11.35 -50.11
C GLN A 173 -108.58 11.91 -49.92
N GLN A 174 -108.73 13.05 -49.23
CA GLN A 174 -110.01 13.74 -49.06
C GLN A 174 -110.56 14.30 -50.38
N ASN A 175 -109.69 14.83 -51.24
CA ASN A 175 -110.07 15.37 -52.55
C ASN A 175 -110.38 14.26 -53.58
N CYS A 176 -109.70 13.12 -53.52
CA CYS A 176 -110.07 11.92 -54.27
C CYS A 176 -111.43 11.37 -53.85
N LYS A 177 -111.74 11.38 -52.55
CA LYS A 177 -113.06 10.96 -52.04
C LYS A 177 -114.18 11.83 -52.58
N LYS A 178 -114.06 13.16 -52.46
CA LYS A 178 -115.04 14.12 -53.06
C LYS A 178 -115.30 13.87 -54.55
N LYS A 179 -114.26 13.61 -55.34
CA LYS A 179 -114.40 13.33 -56.79
C LYS A 179 -115.06 11.99 -57.12
N ILE A 180 -115.05 11.03 -56.20
CA ILE A 180 -115.82 9.79 -56.32
C ILE A 180 -117.28 10.09 -56.00
N ASP A 181 -117.54 10.75 -54.88
CA ASP A 181 -118.89 11.16 -54.45
C ASP A 181 -119.61 11.99 -55.55
N GLU A 182 -118.92 12.98 -56.14
CA GLU A 182 -119.39 13.80 -57.28
C GLU A 182 -119.71 12.97 -58.54
N LYS A 183 -118.99 11.86 -58.80
CA LYS A 183 -119.24 10.99 -59.96
C LYS A 183 -120.39 10.03 -59.73
N GLU A 184 -120.60 9.56 -58.51
CA GLU A 184 -121.78 8.76 -58.16
C GLU A 184 -123.06 9.61 -58.31
N GLU A 185 -123.03 10.88 -57.91
CA GLU A 185 -124.16 11.81 -58.10
C GLU A 185 -124.52 12.00 -59.59
N ILE A 186 -123.53 12.16 -60.47
CA ILE A 186 -123.75 12.27 -61.93
C ILE A 186 -124.32 10.97 -62.54
N LEU A 187 -123.86 9.80 -62.07
CA LEU A 187 -124.40 8.50 -62.48
C LEU A 187 -125.87 8.32 -62.04
N GLN A 188 -126.20 8.75 -60.82
CA GLN A 188 -127.56 8.77 -60.28
C GLN A 188 -128.50 9.62 -61.17
N MET A 189 -128.03 10.79 -61.62
CA MET A 189 -128.78 11.67 -62.53
C MET A 189 -128.93 11.09 -63.96
N SER A 190 -127.97 10.32 -64.45
CA SER A 190 -128.05 9.69 -65.78
C SER A 190 -129.08 8.55 -65.82
N LEU A 191 -129.21 7.78 -64.73
CA LEU A 191 -130.14 6.65 -64.64
C LEU A 191 -131.61 7.10 -64.74
N THR A 192 -131.95 8.23 -64.13
CA THR A 192 -133.32 8.80 -64.14
C THR A 192 -133.72 9.40 -65.50
N HIS A 193 -132.77 9.75 -66.36
CA HIS A 193 -133.05 10.24 -67.72
C HIS A 193 -133.45 9.10 -68.69
N SER A 194 -132.87 7.89 -68.52
CA SER A 194 -133.15 6.75 -69.40
C SER A 194 -134.56 6.18 -69.23
N GLN A 195 -135.07 6.16 -68.00
CA GLN A 195 -136.37 5.56 -67.65
C GLN A 195 -137.60 6.32 -68.21
N ASN A 196 -137.40 7.56 -68.70
CA ASN A 196 -138.50 8.39 -69.23
C ASN A 196 -138.70 8.29 -70.75
N LYS A 197 -137.75 7.73 -71.51
CA LYS A 197 -137.88 7.57 -72.99
C LYS A 197 -138.53 6.26 -73.43
N GLU A 198 -138.61 5.27 -72.53
CA GLU A 198 -139.14 3.94 -72.86
C GLU A 198 -140.68 3.95 -72.98
N LYS A 199 -141.35 4.88 -72.29
CA LYS A 199 -142.83 4.97 -72.20
C LYS A 199 -143.52 5.63 -73.41
N GLU A 200 -142.78 6.26 -74.33
CA GLU A 200 -143.36 6.93 -75.51
C GLU A 200 -143.40 6.03 -76.76
N THR A 201 -142.91 4.77 -76.68
CA THR A 201 -142.76 3.89 -77.87
C THR A 201 -143.77 2.74 -77.97
N GLU A 202 -144.59 2.48 -76.94
CA GLU A 202 -145.64 1.43 -76.96
C GLU A 202 -146.99 1.89 -77.56
N GLU A 203 -147.24 3.18 -77.77
CA GLU A 203 -148.56 3.67 -78.23
C GLU A 203 -148.78 3.67 -79.77
N LEU A 204 -147.75 3.38 -80.58
CA LEU A 204 -147.81 3.52 -82.05
C LEU A 204 -148.00 2.22 -82.84
N THR A 205 -148.09 1.06 -82.20
CA THR A 205 -148.18 -0.26 -82.88
C THR A 205 -149.59 -0.87 -82.87
N LYS A 206 -150.66 -0.04 -82.89
CA LYS A 206 -152.06 -0.52 -82.78
C LYS A 206 -153.11 0.09 -83.74
N LYS A 207 -152.73 0.81 -84.81
CA LYS A 207 -153.71 1.47 -85.72
C LYS A 207 -153.31 1.59 -87.21
N MET A 208 -153.01 0.49 -87.94
CA MET A 208 -153.01 0.55 -89.42
C MET A 208 -153.15 -0.80 -90.17
N GLU A 209 -154.17 -1.61 -89.87
CA GLU A 209 -154.76 -2.51 -90.89
C GLU A 209 -156.23 -2.15 -91.07
N SER A 210 -156.46 -1.16 -91.95
CA SER A 210 -157.75 -0.53 -92.17
C SER A 210 -158.45 -1.05 -93.43
N LEU A 211 -159.57 -1.73 -93.20
CA LEU A 211 -160.84 -1.61 -93.93
C LEU A 211 -160.84 -1.57 -95.48
N ILE A 212 -161.47 -2.60 -96.07
CA ILE A 212 -162.49 -2.44 -97.13
C ILE A 212 -163.69 -3.29 -96.69
N LEU A 213 -164.62 -2.71 -95.92
CA LEU A 213 -165.89 -2.09 -96.34
C LEU A 213 -167.05 -3.08 -96.50
N LEU A 214 -168.09 -2.83 -95.69
CA LEU A 214 -169.34 -3.58 -95.57
C LEU A 214 -170.42 -3.05 -96.52
N GLU A 215 -171.14 -3.93 -97.21
CA GLU A 215 -172.62 -3.94 -97.31
C GLU A 215 -173.03 -5.33 -97.87
N LYS A 216 -173.73 -6.20 -97.12
CA LYS A 216 -175.20 -6.37 -97.08
C LYS A 216 -175.85 -6.44 -98.48
N GLU A 217 -176.77 -7.34 -98.80
CA GLU A 217 -177.50 -8.36 -98.01
C GLU A 217 -178.10 -9.45 -98.94
N LEU A 218 -178.30 -10.65 -98.39
CA LEU A 218 -179.32 -11.68 -98.70
C LEU A 218 -179.89 -11.94 -100.13
N ASN A 219 -179.84 -13.25 -100.46
CA ASN A 219 -180.86 -14.11 -101.11
C ASN A 219 -180.79 -14.54 -102.59
N GLU A 220 -180.71 -15.88 -102.71
CA GLU A 220 -181.39 -16.80 -103.64
C GLU A 220 -181.00 -16.92 -105.13
N LEU A 221 -180.52 -18.13 -105.48
CA LEU A 221 -180.89 -19.05 -106.58
C LEU A 221 -179.62 -19.88 -106.93
N ARG A 222 -179.43 -21.14 -106.51
CA ARG A 222 -180.24 -22.38 -106.64
C ARG A 222 -180.41 -22.87 -108.09
N GLU A 223 -179.78 -24.02 -108.34
CA GLU A 223 -179.99 -25.00 -109.44
C GLU A 223 -179.20 -24.87 -110.76
N LYS A 224 -178.09 -25.65 -110.85
CA LYS A 224 -178.08 -26.95 -111.56
C LYS A 224 -176.78 -27.72 -111.28
N THR A 225 -176.89 -28.93 -110.72
CA THR A 225 -175.73 -29.69 -110.21
C THR A 225 -175.85 -31.19 -110.49
N SER A 226 -174.83 -31.81 -111.10
CA SER A 226 -174.50 -33.24 -110.93
C SER A 226 -173.11 -33.59 -111.45
N ASP A 227 -172.80 -33.26 -112.70
CA ASP A 227 -171.69 -33.91 -113.42
C ASP A 227 -170.28 -33.41 -113.03
N GLN A 228 -170.17 -32.25 -112.36
CA GLN A 228 -168.87 -31.66 -111.98
C GLN A 228 -168.21 -32.34 -110.77
N ASN A 229 -168.95 -33.11 -109.96
CA ASN A 229 -168.44 -33.64 -108.68
C ASN A 229 -167.38 -34.75 -108.81
N LYS A 230 -167.17 -35.35 -109.98
CA LYS A 230 -166.18 -36.43 -110.15
C LYS A 230 -164.76 -35.92 -110.44
N LEU A 231 -164.60 -34.78 -111.11
CA LEU A 231 -163.27 -34.26 -111.46
C LEU A 231 -162.54 -33.63 -110.26
N MET A 232 -163.30 -33.00 -109.36
CA MET A 232 -162.81 -32.39 -108.12
C MET A 232 -162.11 -33.38 -107.18
N LYS A 233 -162.50 -34.66 -107.19
CA LYS A 233 -161.95 -35.65 -106.26
C LYS A 233 -160.53 -36.07 -106.61
N ASN A 234 -160.25 -36.37 -107.88
CA ASN A 234 -158.91 -36.76 -108.32
C ASN A 234 -157.87 -35.65 -108.07
N MET A 235 -158.23 -34.38 -108.27
CA MET A 235 -157.38 -33.23 -107.96
C MET A 235 -157.07 -33.09 -106.45
N TYR A 236 -157.98 -33.55 -105.58
CA TYR A 236 -157.78 -33.54 -104.13
C TYR A 236 -156.77 -34.60 -103.70
N ASP A 237 -156.91 -35.82 -104.24
CA ASP A 237 -156.05 -36.97 -103.93
C ASP A 237 -154.59 -36.69 -104.40
N GLU A 238 -154.39 -36.10 -105.58
CA GLU A 238 -153.05 -35.67 -106.07
C GLU A 238 -152.43 -34.56 -105.20
N HIS A 239 -153.25 -33.61 -104.72
CA HIS A 239 -152.78 -32.52 -103.86
C HIS A 239 -152.37 -33.01 -102.46
N GLU A 240 -153.10 -33.96 -101.87
CA GLU A 240 -152.75 -34.60 -100.60
C GLU A 240 -151.41 -35.36 -100.71
N GLN A 241 -151.20 -36.10 -101.80
CA GLN A 241 -149.94 -36.79 -102.05
C GLN A 241 -148.75 -35.81 -102.21
N MET A 242 -148.99 -34.63 -102.80
CA MET A 242 -147.97 -33.59 -102.89
C MET A 242 -147.60 -33.01 -101.51
N GLN A 243 -148.60 -32.77 -100.64
CA GLN A 243 -148.36 -32.28 -99.27
C GLN A 243 -147.55 -33.27 -98.43
N GLN A 244 -147.84 -34.57 -98.50
CA GLN A 244 -147.07 -35.59 -97.78
C GLN A 244 -145.61 -35.66 -98.27
N ASN A 245 -145.36 -35.50 -99.58
CA ASN A 245 -144.00 -35.42 -100.12
C ASN A 245 -143.27 -34.15 -99.68
N GLU A 246 -143.96 -33.00 -99.61
CA GLU A 246 -143.40 -31.76 -99.09
C GLU A 246 -143.03 -31.88 -97.60
N GLU A 247 -143.86 -32.55 -96.79
CA GLU A 247 -143.59 -32.79 -95.37
C GLU A 247 -142.41 -33.76 -95.15
N ASN A 248 -142.31 -34.82 -95.95
CA ASN A 248 -141.16 -35.72 -95.95
C ASN A 248 -139.85 -34.97 -96.29
N LEU A 249 -139.87 -34.14 -97.33
CA LEU A 249 -138.73 -33.30 -97.71
C LEU A 249 -138.37 -32.27 -96.63
N LYS A 250 -139.36 -31.62 -95.98
CA LYS A 250 -139.13 -30.74 -94.82
C LYS A 250 -138.46 -31.47 -93.67
N ASN A 251 -138.90 -32.69 -93.37
CA ASN A 251 -138.31 -33.53 -92.32
C ASN A 251 -136.89 -33.99 -92.66
N GLU A 252 -136.60 -34.30 -93.92
CA GLU A 252 -135.25 -34.64 -94.37
C GLU A 252 -134.29 -33.44 -94.37
N VAL A 253 -134.74 -32.27 -94.83
CA VAL A 253 -134.00 -31.01 -94.70
C VAL A 253 -133.71 -30.69 -93.23
N LYS A 254 -134.65 -30.94 -92.31
CA LYS A 254 -134.43 -30.77 -90.86
C LYS A 254 -133.38 -31.75 -90.32
N LYS A 255 -133.41 -33.02 -90.73
CA LYS A 255 -132.36 -34.01 -90.38
C LYS A 255 -130.99 -33.60 -90.89
N LEU A 256 -130.90 -33.16 -92.15
CA LEU A 256 -129.64 -32.71 -92.75
C LEU A 256 -129.09 -31.44 -92.09
N ARG A 257 -129.95 -30.48 -91.70
CA ARG A 257 -129.55 -29.33 -90.88
C ARG A 257 -128.98 -29.76 -89.53
N ASN A 258 -129.67 -30.63 -88.80
CA ASN A 258 -129.19 -31.15 -87.53
C ASN A 258 -127.83 -31.87 -87.66
N MET A 259 -127.63 -32.66 -88.72
CA MET A 259 -126.33 -33.29 -89.02
C MET A 259 -125.23 -32.26 -89.29
N ILE A 260 -125.53 -31.21 -90.07
CA ILE A 260 -124.59 -30.11 -90.35
C ILE A 260 -124.26 -29.33 -89.07
N ASP A 261 -125.23 -29.09 -88.19
CA ASP A 261 -125.02 -28.34 -86.95
C ASP A 261 -124.21 -29.17 -85.92
N LEU A 262 -124.46 -30.48 -85.81
CA LEU A 262 -123.59 -31.40 -85.06
C LEU A 262 -122.16 -31.42 -85.61
N GLU A 263 -121.98 -31.41 -86.93
CA GLU A 263 -120.64 -31.39 -87.53
C GLU A 263 -119.91 -30.05 -87.32
N LYS A 264 -120.65 -28.92 -87.30
CA LYS A 264 -120.08 -27.63 -86.87
C LYS A 264 -119.64 -27.67 -85.41
N GLU A 265 -120.44 -28.25 -84.51
CA GLU A 265 -120.08 -28.39 -83.10
C GLU A 265 -118.84 -29.29 -82.92
N ASN A 266 -118.76 -30.41 -83.65
CA ASN A 266 -117.58 -31.28 -83.70
C ASN A 266 -116.34 -30.53 -84.19
N LEU A 267 -116.44 -29.78 -85.30
CA LEU A 267 -115.34 -28.98 -85.82
C LEU A 267 -114.90 -27.88 -84.84
N GLN A 268 -115.85 -27.19 -84.19
CA GLN A 268 -115.54 -26.21 -83.14
C GLN A 268 -114.94 -26.85 -81.89
N HIS A 269 -115.30 -28.09 -81.56
CA HIS A 269 -114.68 -28.85 -80.48
C HIS A 269 -113.24 -29.23 -80.82
N MET A 270 -113.00 -29.78 -82.02
CA MET A 270 -111.66 -30.11 -82.52
C MET A 270 -110.76 -28.87 -82.64
N GLN A 271 -111.28 -27.73 -83.11
CA GLN A 271 -110.55 -26.46 -83.13
C GLN A 271 -110.15 -25.99 -81.74
N ARG A 272 -111.04 -26.11 -80.74
CA ARG A 272 -110.73 -25.80 -79.34
C ARG A 272 -109.67 -26.74 -78.77
N LEU A 273 -109.74 -28.04 -79.05
CA LEU A 273 -108.73 -29.02 -78.63
C LEU A 273 -107.35 -28.74 -79.26
N HIS A 274 -107.28 -28.51 -80.57
CA HIS A 274 -106.03 -28.19 -81.25
C HIS A 274 -105.45 -26.84 -80.77
N HIS A 275 -106.28 -25.83 -80.53
CA HIS A 275 -105.81 -24.56 -79.97
C HIS A 275 -105.27 -24.75 -78.55
N GLN A 276 -105.93 -25.55 -77.71
CA GLN A 276 -105.46 -25.89 -76.37
C GLN A 276 -104.13 -26.68 -76.44
N GLU A 277 -103.98 -27.64 -77.35
CA GLU A 277 -102.72 -28.35 -77.57
C GLU A 277 -101.57 -27.43 -78.01
N ILE A 278 -101.85 -26.44 -78.87
CA ILE A 278 -100.86 -25.44 -79.30
C ILE A 278 -100.42 -24.62 -78.08
N LEU A 279 -101.38 -24.08 -77.31
CA LEU A 279 -101.09 -23.32 -76.09
C LEU A 279 -100.29 -24.15 -75.07
N ASP A 280 -100.59 -25.44 -74.91
CA ASP A 280 -99.86 -26.31 -73.97
C ASP A 280 -98.47 -26.71 -74.49
N LYS A 281 -98.27 -26.80 -75.82
CA LYS A 281 -96.93 -26.94 -76.43
C LYS A 281 -96.12 -25.66 -76.30
N GLU A 282 -96.73 -24.49 -76.53
CA GLU A 282 -96.11 -23.18 -76.33
C GLU A 282 -95.71 -22.95 -74.87
N ARG A 283 -96.59 -23.27 -73.91
CA ARG A 283 -96.28 -23.24 -72.47
C ARG A 283 -95.08 -24.12 -72.12
N LYS A 284 -95.03 -25.36 -72.63
CA LYS A 284 -93.90 -26.28 -72.42
C LYS A 284 -92.60 -25.77 -73.03
N LEU A 285 -92.64 -25.21 -74.25
CA LEU A 285 -91.47 -24.60 -74.89
C LEU A 285 -91.00 -23.35 -74.11
N GLN A 286 -91.92 -22.51 -73.65
CA GLN A 286 -91.59 -21.34 -72.85
C GLN A 286 -91.03 -21.73 -71.48
N GLN A 287 -91.57 -22.78 -70.85
CA GLN A 287 -91.05 -23.34 -69.60
C GLN A 287 -89.62 -23.87 -69.80
N THR A 288 -89.38 -24.75 -70.79
CA THR A 288 -88.03 -25.28 -71.06
C THR A 288 -87.03 -24.20 -71.46
N LEU A 289 -87.46 -23.16 -72.19
CA LEU A 289 -86.62 -21.98 -72.48
C LEU A 289 -86.28 -21.20 -71.21
N ASN A 290 -87.22 -21.05 -70.28
CA ASN A 290 -86.97 -20.40 -68.99
C ASN A 290 -86.04 -21.25 -68.10
N GLU A 291 -86.25 -22.57 -68.05
CA GLU A 291 -85.35 -23.52 -67.38
C GLU A 291 -83.92 -23.40 -67.92
N LYS A 292 -83.72 -23.42 -69.25
CA LYS A 292 -82.38 -23.24 -69.86
C LYS A 292 -81.78 -21.86 -69.63
N LYS A 293 -82.57 -20.79 -69.53
CA LYS A 293 -82.08 -19.47 -69.12
C LYS A 293 -81.58 -19.47 -67.67
N VAL A 294 -82.31 -20.13 -66.77
CA VAL A 294 -81.94 -20.26 -65.36
C VAL A 294 -80.69 -21.14 -65.20
N GLU A 295 -80.62 -22.29 -65.88
CA GLU A 295 -79.40 -23.14 -65.89
C GLU A 295 -78.15 -22.38 -66.36
N ILE A 296 -78.26 -21.60 -67.44
CA ILE A 296 -77.15 -20.80 -67.96
C ILE A 296 -76.77 -19.68 -66.99
N ALA A 297 -77.76 -19.01 -66.37
CA ALA A 297 -77.50 -17.99 -65.37
C ALA A 297 -76.75 -18.56 -64.16
N ILE A 298 -77.26 -19.66 -63.58
CA ILE A 298 -76.62 -20.36 -62.45
C ILE A 298 -75.19 -20.80 -62.81
N TYR A 299 -74.97 -21.42 -63.97
CA TYR A 299 -73.63 -21.85 -64.40
C TYR A 299 -72.63 -20.68 -64.47
N TRP A 300 -73.04 -19.51 -64.98
CA TRP A 300 -72.16 -18.35 -65.03
C TRP A 300 -72.01 -17.65 -63.68
N GLU A 301 -73.04 -17.64 -62.84
CA GLU A 301 -72.97 -17.16 -61.45
C GLU A 301 -71.99 -18.02 -60.63
N GLU A 302 -72.14 -19.35 -60.65
CA GLU A 302 -71.21 -20.31 -60.02
C GLU A 302 -69.78 -20.13 -60.53
N LYS A 303 -69.59 -20.02 -61.86
CA LYS A 303 -68.26 -19.84 -62.44
C LYS A 303 -67.62 -18.51 -62.06
N LEU A 304 -68.40 -17.42 -61.98
CA LEU A 304 -67.93 -16.11 -61.51
C LEU A 304 -67.61 -16.14 -60.01
N LEU A 305 -68.44 -16.79 -59.19
CA LEU A 305 -68.18 -16.98 -57.77
C LEU A 305 -66.89 -17.77 -57.53
N ASN A 306 -66.69 -18.87 -58.24
CA ASN A 306 -65.47 -19.68 -58.15
C ASN A 306 -64.21 -18.90 -58.55
N GLU A 307 -64.29 -18.09 -59.61
CA GLU A 307 -63.18 -17.23 -60.04
C GLU A 307 -62.91 -16.09 -59.04
N ILE A 308 -63.97 -15.51 -58.44
CA ILE A 308 -63.84 -14.50 -57.38
C ILE A 308 -63.21 -15.10 -56.11
N SER A 309 -63.58 -16.33 -55.73
CA SER A 309 -62.94 -17.04 -54.61
C SER A 309 -61.47 -17.30 -54.92
N ARG A 310 -61.15 -17.91 -56.09
CA ARG A 310 -59.77 -18.16 -56.52
C ARG A 310 -58.90 -16.89 -56.51
N LEU A 311 -59.41 -15.77 -57.01
CA LEU A 311 -58.69 -14.50 -57.03
C LEU A 311 -58.54 -13.87 -55.63
N LYS A 312 -59.44 -14.16 -54.68
CA LYS A 312 -59.22 -13.80 -53.27
C LYS A 312 -58.13 -14.67 -52.65
N ASP A 313 -58.19 -15.98 -52.84
CA ASP A 313 -57.20 -16.92 -52.30
C ASP A 313 -55.78 -16.59 -52.82
N GLU A 314 -55.65 -16.32 -54.13
CA GLU A 314 -54.39 -15.88 -54.76
C GLU A 314 -53.89 -14.54 -54.19
N LEU A 315 -54.79 -13.56 -53.95
CA LEU A 315 -54.43 -12.26 -53.40
C LEU A 315 -54.05 -12.33 -51.91
N GLU A 316 -54.77 -13.13 -51.12
CA GLU A 316 -54.48 -13.38 -49.71
C GLU A 316 -53.17 -14.13 -49.54
N GLN A 317 -52.89 -15.13 -50.39
CA GLN A 317 -51.61 -15.83 -50.43
C GLN A 317 -50.45 -14.88 -50.73
N VAL A 318 -50.56 -14.04 -51.77
CA VAL A 318 -49.52 -13.03 -52.09
C VAL A 318 -49.32 -12.05 -50.93
N TYR A 319 -50.40 -11.58 -50.29
CA TYR A 319 -50.30 -10.70 -49.12
C TYR A 319 -49.62 -11.39 -47.93
N ILE A 320 -49.88 -12.67 -47.69
CA ILE A 320 -49.21 -13.48 -46.66
C ILE A 320 -47.72 -13.64 -46.98
N GLU A 321 -47.36 -13.94 -48.23
CA GLU A 321 -45.98 -14.08 -48.69
C GLU A 321 -45.18 -12.76 -48.60
N GLU A 322 -45.77 -11.64 -49.04
CA GLU A 322 -45.18 -10.31 -48.91
C GLU A 322 -44.98 -9.93 -47.43
N LYS A 323 -45.96 -10.20 -46.58
CA LYS A 323 -45.91 -9.96 -45.13
C LYS A 323 -44.83 -10.80 -44.46
N ILE A 324 -44.70 -12.09 -44.80
CA ILE A 324 -43.64 -12.98 -44.30
C ILE A 324 -42.27 -12.43 -44.75
N THR A 325 -42.11 -12.15 -46.04
CA THR A 325 -40.88 -11.62 -46.62
C THR A 325 -40.45 -10.30 -45.97
N ALA A 326 -41.40 -9.39 -45.71
CA ALA A 326 -41.15 -8.13 -45.02
C ALA A 326 -40.70 -8.35 -43.56
N ILE A 327 -41.37 -9.25 -42.83
CA ILE A 327 -41.00 -9.62 -41.45
C ILE A 327 -39.61 -10.26 -41.40
N GLU A 328 -39.29 -11.16 -42.33
CA GLU A 328 -37.97 -11.79 -42.43
C GLU A 328 -36.87 -10.80 -42.79
N ASN A 329 -37.14 -9.86 -43.69
CA ASN A 329 -36.21 -8.77 -44.01
C ASN A 329 -35.93 -7.88 -42.78
N VAL A 330 -36.94 -7.53 -42.00
CA VAL A 330 -36.77 -6.74 -40.77
C VAL A 330 -36.01 -7.53 -39.71
N LYS A 331 -36.30 -8.84 -39.52
CA LYS A 331 -35.54 -9.72 -38.62
C LYS A 331 -34.06 -9.77 -39.02
N ARG A 332 -33.76 -10.11 -40.29
CA ARG A 332 -32.39 -10.19 -40.81
C ARG A 332 -31.62 -8.88 -40.64
N ASN A 333 -32.24 -7.74 -40.95
CA ASN A 333 -31.62 -6.43 -40.78
C ASN A 333 -31.33 -6.11 -39.30
N LYS A 334 -32.22 -6.49 -38.38
CA LYS A 334 -32.00 -6.36 -36.93
C LYS A 334 -30.85 -7.25 -36.48
N ASP A 335 -30.83 -8.51 -36.91
CA ASP A 335 -29.83 -9.49 -36.51
C ASP A 335 -28.44 -9.12 -37.07
N GLU A 336 -28.35 -8.65 -38.31
CA GLU A 336 -27.11 -8.09 -38.88
C GLU A 336 -26.64 -6.84 -38.13
N CYS A 337 -27.56 -5.94 -37.74
CA CYS A 337 -27.21 -4.75 -36.96
C CYS A 337 -26.68 -5.13 -35.58
N PHE A 338 -27.33 -6.11 -34.92
CA PHE A 338 -26.88 -6.67 -33.66
C PHE A 338 -25.51 -7.34 -33.77
N GLN A 339 -25.28 -8.19 -34.78
CA GLN A 339 -23.99 -8.82 -35.03
C GLN A 339 -22.88 -7.78 -35.31
N LYS A 340 -23.16 -6.74 -36.09
CA LYS A 340 -22.20 -5.64 -36.36
C LYS A 340 -21.87 -4.87 -35.07
N ALA A 341 -22.86 -4.60 -34.22
CA ALA A 341 -22.64 -3.95 -32.92
C ALA A 341 -21.87 -4.87 -31.95
N GLN A 342 -22.22 -6.15 -31.87
CA GLN A 342 -21.54 -7.17 -31.07
C GLN A 342 -20.08 -7.28 -31.47
N ALA A 343 -19.77 -7.47 -32.76
CA ALA A 343 -18.41 -7.56 -33.26
C ALA A 343 -17.59 -6.29 -33.01
N GLN A 344 -18.21 -5.10 -33.03
CA GLN A 344 -17.55 -3.84 -32.65
C GLN A 344 -17.22 -3.80 -31.15
N TRP A 345 -18.12 -4.29 -30.28
CA TRP A 345 -17.88 -4.36 -28.84
C TRP A 345 -16.86 -5.43 -28.47
N GLU A 346 -16.90 -6.60 -29.09
CA GLU A 346 -15.90 -7.66 -28.95
C GLU A 346 -14.52 -7.18 -29.40
N LYS A 347 -14.44 -6.47 -30.54
CA LYS A 347 -13.19 -5.84 -30.98
C LYS A 347 -12.65 -4.83 -29.96
N LYS A 348 -13.48 -3.91 -29.48
CA LYS A 348 -13.08 -2.94 -28.43
C LYS A 348 -12.65 -3.63 -27.13
N TYR A 349 -13.35 -4.69 -26.74
CA TYR A 349 -13.02 -5.48 -25.55
C TYR A 349 -11.64 -6.14 -25.69
N VAL A 350 -11.32 -6.72 -26.86
CA VAL A 350 -10.00 -7.26 -27.16
C VAL A 350 -8.93 -6.16 -27.21
N GLU A 351 -9.24 -4.99 -27.77
CA GLU A 351 -8.34 -3.81 -27.76
C GLU A 351 -8.01 -3.37 -26.32
N TYR A 352 -9.01 -3.25 -25.44
CA TYR A 352 -8.80 -2.91 -24.03
C TYR A 352 -8.09 -4.01 -23.24
N LEU A 353 -8.35 -5.30 -23.51
CA LEU A 353 -7.60 -6.40 -22.90
C LEU A 353 -6.11 -6.36 -23.31
N ASN A 354 -5.84 -6.08 -24.58
CA ASN A 354 -4.47 -5.92 -25.07
C ASN A 354 -3.79 -4.70 -24.44
N GLU A 355 -4.49 -3.57 -24.30
CA GLU A 355 -3.98 -2.38 -23.61
C GLU A 355 -3.64 -2.70 -22.14
N VAL A 356 -4.56 -3.32 -21.40
CA VAL A 356 -4.32 -3.80 -20.02
C VAL A 356 -3.11 -4.73 -19.95
N HIS A 357 -2.98 -5.68 -20.88
CA HIS A 357 -1.82 -6.59 -20.90
C HIS A 357 -0.50 -5.86 -21.21
N THR A 358 -0.50 -4.87 -22.13
CA THR A 358 0.71 -4.06 -22.37
C THR A 358 1.08 -3.19 -21.17
N LEU A 359 0.10 -2.65 -20.44
CA LEU A 359 0.32 -1.90 -19.20
C LEU A 359 0.83 -2.81 -18.06
N GLN A 360 0.32 -4.04 -17.95
CA GLN A 360 0.83 -5.05 -17.02
C GLN A 360 2.30 -5.38 -17.32
N ASN A 361 2.63 -5.71 -18.57
CA ASN A 361 4.00 -6.03 -18.97
C ASN A 361 4.95 -4.84 -18.73
N ALA A 362 4.53 -3.62 -19.05
CA ALA A 362 5.32 -2.42 -18.77
C ALA A 362 5.51 -2.17 -17.27
N LEU A 363 4.54 -2.52 -16.42
CA LEU A 363 4.67 -2.46 -14.97
C LEU A 363 5.63 -3.53 -14.44
N GLU A 364 5.54 -4.76 -14.94
CA GLU A 364 6.45 -5.86 -14.59
C GLU A 364 7.90 -5.57 -15.00
N GLU A 365 8.11 -4.96 -16.18
CA GLU A 365 9.43 -4.49 -16.62
C GLU A 365 9.99 -3.39 -15.70
N LYS A 366 9.15 -2.45 -15.24
CA LYS A 366 9.55 -1.41 -14.28
C LYS A 366 9.88 -2.01 -12.91
N ASP A 367 9.05 -2.91 -12.40
CA ASP A 367 9.29 -3.63 -11.16
C ASP A 367 10.60 -4.43 -11.21
N LYS A 368 10.87 -5.09 -12.33
CA LYS A 368 12.14 -5.80 -12.56
C LYS A 368 13.32 -4.84 -12.59
N PHE A 369 13.22 -3.74 -13.34
CA PHE A 369 14.26 -2.71 -13.40
C PHE A 369 14.60 -2.14 -12.01
N TYR A 370 13.59 -1.82 -11.19
CA TYR A 370 13.83 -1.30 -9.84
C TYR A 370 14.37 -2.38 -8.89
N LYS A 371 13.98 -3.65 -9.01
CA LYS A 371 14.59 -4.76 -8.27
C LYS A 371 16.07 -4.92 -8.63
N ASP A 372 16.40 -4.92 -9.92
CA ASP A 372 17.77 -5.04 -10.42
C ASP A 372 18.63 -3.85 -9.97
N GLU A 373 18.11 -2.61 -10.00
CA GLU A 373 18.82 -1.43 -9.50
C GLU A 373 18.99 -1.45 -7.98
N ILE A 374 18.00 -1.91 -7.19
CA ILE A 374 18.17 -2.10 -5.73
C ILE A 374 19.29 -3.10 -5.44
N VAL A 375 19.32 -4.25 -6.10
CA VAL A 375 20.38 -5.26 -5.94
C VAL A 375 21.75 -4.70 -6.33
N LYS A 376 21.81 -3.90 -7.40
CA LYS A 376 23.04 -3.22 -7.83
C LYS A 376 23.52 -2.19 -6.81
N GLN A 377 22.63 -1.36 -6.26
CA GLN A 377 22.98 -0.41 -5.20
C GLN A 377 23.43 -1.14 -3.93
N GLN A 378 22.76 -2.23 -3.53
CA GLN A 378 23.19 -3.10 -2.42
C GLN A 378 24.61 -3.64 -2.66
N SER A 379 24.89 -4.17 -3.84
CA SER A 379 26.22 -4.69 -4.19
C SER A 379 27.32 -3.61 -4.17
N ILE A 380 26.99 -2.36 -4.52
CA ILE A 380 27.92 -1.23 -4.41
C ILE A 380 28.16 -0.90 -2.93
N THR A 381 27.10 -0.78 -2.13
CA THR A 381 27.25 -0.50 -0.69
C THR A 381 27.98 -1.62 0.06
N ASP A 382 27.78 -2.88 -0.33
CA ASP A 382 28.52 -4.01 0.24
C ASP A 382 30.01 -3.91 -0.12
N GLN A 383 30.35 -3.57 -1.38
CA GLN A 383 31.73 -3.31 -1.78
C GLN A 383 32.34 -2.16 -0.98
N ASP A 384 31.65 -1.03 -0.85
CA ASP A 384 32.11 0.12 -0.05
C ASP A 384 32.33 -0.28 1.42
N ILE A 385 31.45 -1.10 2.01
CA ILE A 385 31.62 -1.65 3.35
C ILE A 385 32.86 -2.54 3.45
N PHE A 386 33.14 -3.38 2.45
CA PHE A 386 34.37 -4.19 2.41
C PHE A 386 35.63 -3.31 2.27
N GLU A 387 35.59 -2.27 1.45
CA GLU A 387 36.71 -1.34 1.28
C GLU A 387 36.97 -0.50 2.53
N LEU A 388 35.92 0.00 3.19
CA LEU A 388 36.01 0.70 4.47
C LEU A 388 36.55 -0.19 5.59
N ARG A 389 36.08 -1.45 5.69
CA ARG A 389 36.66 -2.44 6.62
C ARG A 389 38.15 -2.64 6.35
N ARG A 390 38.55 -2.87 5.10
CA ARG A 390 39.96 -3.04 4.72
C ARG A 390 40.81 -1.80 5.01
N LEU A 391 40.25 -0.60 4.90
CA LEU A 391 40.94 0.65 5.26
C LEU A 391 41.08 0.80 6.78
N MET A 392 40.05 0.43 7.54
CA MET A 392 40.06 0.41 9.00
C MET A 392 41.09 -0.62 9.52
N ASP A 393 41.09 -1.85 9.01
CA ASP A 393 42.09 -2.88 9.35
C ASP A 393 43.52 -2.36 9.10
N LYS A 394 43.77 -1.69 7.96
CA LYS A 394 45.08 -1.08 7.65
C LYS A 394 45.45 0.07 8.59
N LEU A 395 44.46 0.86 9.01
CA LEU A 395 44.67 1.96 9.95
C LEU A 395 44.99 1.40 11.33
N ASP A 396 44.22 0.44 11.82
CA ASP A 396 44.44 -0.25 13.10
C ASP A 396 45.81 -0.93 13.14
N MET A 397 46.22 -1.64 12.08
CA MET A 397 47.57 -2.20 11.97
C MET A 397 48.64 -1.09 11.96
N SER A 398 48.44 0.02 11.24
CA SER A 398 49.39 1.15 11.27
C SER A 398 49.46 1.84 12.64
N HIS A 399 48.37 1.87 13.40
CA HIS A 399 48.33 2.41 14.76
C HIS A 399 49.00 1.45 15.74
N HIS A 400 48.77 0.14 15.61
CA HIS A 400 49.44 -0.89 16.39
C HIS A 400 50.97 -0.86 16.16
N ASP A 401 51.42 -0.85 14.90
CA ASP A 401 52.83 -0.68 14.51
C ASP A 401 53.50 0.56 15.13
N LYS A 402 52.76 1.68 15.20
CA LYS A 402 53.27 2.94 15.78
C LYS A 402 53.33 2.86 17.30
N TYR A 403 52.32 2.27 17.92
CA TYR A 403 52.25 2.06 19.36
C TYR A 403 53.37 1.12 19.82
N GLU A 404 53.54 -0.03 19.16
CA GLU A 404 54.63 -0.97 19.44
C GLU A 404 56.01 -0.30 19.31
N LYS A 405 56.25 0.47 18.25
CA LYS A 405 57.50 1.24 18.08
C LYS A 405 57.69 2.34 19.12
N LEU A 406 56.62 2.90 19.69
CA LEU A 406 56.70 3.88 20.77
C LEU A 406 57.03 3.17 22.10
N THR A 407 56.36 2.07 22.40
CA THR A 407 56.64 1.21 23.57
C THR A 407 58.08 0.70 23.54
N GLN A 408 58.56 0.16 22.40
CA GLN A 408 59.95 -0.28 22.23
C GLN A 408 60.96 0.86 22.46
N LYS A 409 60.63 2.10 22.06
CA LYS A 409 61.47 3.27 22.36
C LYS A 409 61.47 3.62 23.84
N HIS A 410 60.30 3.65 24.49
CA HIS A 410 60.21 3.92 25.92
C HIS A 410 60.91 2.84 26.74
N GLU A 411 60.80 1.57 26.37
CA GLU A 411 61.54 0.47 26.98
C GLU A 411 63.06 0.64 26.80
N ALA A 412 63.53 0.97 25.59
CA ALA A 412 64.95 1.22 25.33
C ALA A 412 65.49 2.48 26.05
N GLU A 413 64.67 3.53 26.19
CA GLU A 413 65.03 4.73 26.95
C GLU A 413 65.04 4.46 28.46
N LEU A 414 64.09 3.68 28.98
CA LEU A 414 64.10 3.21 30.36
C LEU A 414 65.33 2.34 30.64
N GLU A 415 65.69 1.42 29.75
CA GLU A 415 66.87 0.57 29.92
C GLU A 415 68.16 1.40 29.88
N ARG A 416 68.30 2.33 28.91
CA ARG A 416 69.43 3.27 28.89
C ARG A 416 69.52 4.11 30.17
N MET A 417 68.39 4.59 30.70
CA MET A 417 68.38 5.34 31.96
C MET A 417 68.78 4.45 33.16
N LYS A 418 68.36 3.17 33.20
CA LYS A 418 68.83 2.21 34.21
C LYS A 418 70.33 1.99 34.09
N GLU A 419 70.85 1.71 32.90
CA GLU A 419 72.29 1.53 32.64
C GLU A 419 73.10 2.76 33.08
N GLU A 420 72.61 3.97 32.78
CA GLU A 420 73.22 5.23 33.22
C GLU A 420 73.20 5.38 34.75
N TYR A 421 72.10 5.04 35.43
CA TYR A 421 72.02 5.07 36.90
C TYR A 421 72.85 3.97 37.58
N GLU A 422 72.85 2.75 37.07
CA GLU A 422 73.68 1.64 37.56
C GLU A 422 75.15 2.00 37.42
N LYS A 423 75.58 2.54 36.27
CA LYS A 423 76.95 3.02 36.09
C LYS A 423 77.30 4.18 37.03
N MET A 424 76.42 5.16 37.22
CA MET A 424 76.67 6.22 38.21
C MET A 424 76.80 5.67 39.63
N MET A 425 76.02 4.64 39.99
CA MET A 425 76.13 3.95 41.27
C MET A 425 77.45 3.18 41.38
N GLU A 426 77.86 2.44 40.35
CA GLU A 426 79.17 1.76 40.30
C GLU A 426 80.33 2.74 40.42
N ASP A 427 80.34 3.83 39.65
CA ASP A 427 81.37 4.89 39.71
C ASP A 427 81.41 5.52 41.11
N ARG A 428 80.25 5.74 41.74
CA ARG A 428 80.17 6.31 43.09
C ARG A 428 80.63 5.32 44.16
N GLU A 429 80.31 4.03 44.02
CA GLU A 429 80.82 2.98 44.88
C GLU A 429 82.34 2.81 44.73
N GLN A 430 82.86 2.83 43.50
CA GLN A 430 84.30 2.75 43.23
C GLN A 430 85.05 3.94 43.83
N TYR A 431 84.51 5.16 43.68
CA TYR A 431 85.04 6.36 44.33
C TYR A 431 85.14 6.17 45.86
N TRP A 432 84.07 5.72 46.51
CA TRP A 432 84.08 5.51 47.96
C TRP A 432 84.96 4.33 48.40
N LYS A 433 85.05 3.25 47.62
CA LYS A 433 86.00 2.15 47.87
C LYS A 433 87.44 2.67 47.82
N SER A 434 87.79 3.45 46.79
CA SER A 434 89.11 4.09 46.68
C SER A 434 89.39 5.06 47.83
N GLU A 435 88.41 5.85 48.26
CA GLU A 435 88.60 6.79 49.38
C GLU A 435 88.73 6.06 50.74
N ILE A 436 88.04 4.93 50.90
CA ILE A 436 88.24 4.05 52.05
C ILE A 436 89.65 3.42 52.02
N ASP A 437 90.14 3.01 50.85
CA ASP A 437 91.47 2.42 50.70
C ASP A 437 92.61 3.45 50.90
N THR A 438 92.44 4.70 50.47
CA THR A 438 93.39 5.80 50.78
C THR A 438 93.38 6.15 52.27
N LEU A 439 92.20 6.22 52.90
CA LEU A 439 92.09 6.42 54.35
C LEU A 439 92.72 5.26 55.15
N ASN A 440 92.45 4.00 54.76
CA ASN A 440 93.06 2.82 55.38
C ASN A 440 94.58 2.82 55.24
N SER A 441 95.09 3.16 54.05
CA SER A 441 96.53 3.32 53.80
C SER A 441 97.13 4.43 54.67
N THR A 442 96.45 5.56 54.79
CA THR A 442 96.87 6.69 55.63
C THR A 442 96.90 6.31 57.12
N ILE A 443 95.86 5.63 57.62
CA ILE A 443 95.79 5.10 58.99
C ILE A 443 96.92 4.08 59.24
N THR A 444 97.23 3.23 58.25
CA THR A 444 98.30 2.23 58.37
C THR A 444 99.67 2.90 58.43
N ASN A 445 99.90 3.93 57.61
CA ASN A 445 101.12 4.75 57.65
C ASN A 445 101.25 5.52 58.97
N MET A 446 100.16 6.11 59.49
CA MET A 446 100.14 6.78 60.80
C MET A 446 100.43 5.81 61.95
N ARG A 447 99.88 4.58 61.90
CA ARG A 447 100.19 3.53 62.89
C ARG A 447 101.67 3.16 62.88
N LEU A 448 102.24 2.92 61.69
CA LEU A 448 103.68 2.64 61.53
C LEU A 448 104.53 3.81 62.05
N GLN A 449 104.20 5.05 61.71
CA GLN A 449 104.92 6.23 62.21
C GLN A 449 104.88 6.32 63.74
N VAL A 450 103.72 6.11 64.37
CA VAL A 450 103.58 6.12 65.84
C VAL A 450 104.38 4.97 66.47
N GLU A 451 104.45 3.80 65.83
CA GLU A 451 105.24 2.67 66.30
C GLU A 451 106.75 2.93 66.18
N ASP A 452 107.22 3.50 65.06
CA ASP A 452 108.60 3.94 64.87
C ASP A 452 109.00 5.06 65.87
N GLU A 453 108.14 6.05 66.08
CA GLU A 453 108.36 7.10 67.09
C GLU A 453 108.45 6.55 68.51
N ASN A 454 107.65 5.52 68.83
CA ASN A 454 107.69 4.85 70.13
C ASN A 454 108.96 3.98 70.28
N GLN A 455 109.40 3.31 69.22
CA GLN A 455 110.68 2.59 69.20
C GLN A 455 111.88 3.53 69.38
N GLU A 456 111.89 4.69 68.71
CA GLU A 456 112.97 5.66 68.87
C GLU A 456 112.96 6.31 70.27
N LYS A 457 111.79 6.64 70.83
CA LYS A 457 111.68 7.08 72.24
C LYS A 457 112.23 6.03 73.21
N LEU A 458 111.90 4.75 73.01
CA LEU A 458 112.41 3.65 73.82
C LEU A 458 113.93 3.52 73.70
N LYS A 459 114.47 3.64 72.49
CA LYS A 459 115.91 3.59 72.20
C LYS A 459 116.69 4.75 72.81
N VAL A 460 116.16 5.98 72.72
CA VAL A 460 116.72 7.17 73.39
C VAL A 460 116.70 7.00 74.92
N LEU A 461 115.62 6.46 75.49
CA LEU A 461 115.52 6.19 76.93
C LEU A 461 116.54 5.13 77.39
N ILE A 462 116.74 4.06 76.60
CA ILE A 462 117.79 3.05 76.85
C ILE A 462 119.18 3.69 76.81
N GLN A 463 119.46 4.56 75.83
CA GLN A 463 120.74 5.28 75.73
C GLN A 463 120.96 6.24 76.91
N SER A 464 119.92 6.96 77.37
CA SER A 464 120.00 7.81 78.57
C SER A 464 120.39 6.98 79.80
N HIS A 465 119.70 5.86 80.05
CA HIS A 465 120.01 4.98 81.18
C HIS A 465 121.39 4.32 81.06
N GLN A 466 121.88 4.01 79.87
CA GLN A 466 123.25 3.54 79.66
C GLN A 466 124.28 4.63 80.00
N SER A 467 124.07 5.86 79.53
CA SER A 467 124.94 7.00 79.84
C SER A 467 124.92 7.35 81.33
N GLU A 468 123.77 7.30 81.99
CA GLU A 468 123.63 7.49 83.44
C GLU A 468 124.40 6.40 84.21
N LEU A 469 124.32 5.13 83.79
CA LEU A 469 125.07 4.03 84.41
C LEU A 469 126.59 4.18 84.22
N GLU A 470 127.04 4.62 83.04
CA GLU A 470 128.45 4.91 82.77
C GLU A 470 128.96 6.10 83.62
N GLU A 471 128.19 7.19 83.71
CA GLU A 471 128.52 8.35 84.54
C GLU A 471 128.55 7.99 86.04
N GLN A 472 127.61 7.18 86.52
CA GLN A 472 127.64 6.67 87.90
C GLN A 472 128.87 5.78 88.14
N TRP A 473 129.25 4.94 87.18
CA TRP A 473 130.43 4.08 87.29
C TRP A 473 131.74 4.87 87.28
N GLU A 474 131.85 5.89 86.42
CA GLU A 474 133.01 6.77 86.33
C GLU A 474 133.16 7.64 87.59
N ASN A 475 132.05 8.19 88.12
CA ASN A 475 132.04 8.88 89.41
C ASN A 475 132.51 7.98 90.57
N LEU A 476 132.10 6.71 90.58
CA LEU A 476 132.48 5.76 91.62
C LEU A 476 133.96 5.36 91.52
N ILE A 477 134.51 5.28 90.30
CA ILE A 477 135.95 5.15 90.05
C ILE A 477 136.71 6.42 90.47
N GLN A 478 136.16 7.59 90.21
CA GLN A 478 136.79 8.87 90.55
C GLN A 478 136.88 9.05 92.07
N GLN A 479 135.78 8.82 92.80
CA GLN A 479 135.78 8.80 94.27
C GLN A 479 136.78 7.79 94.85
N LYS A 480 136.94 6.62 94.22
CA LYS A 480 137.95 5.62 94.61
C LYS A 480 139.39 6.13 94.38
N LYS A 481 139.65 6.80 93.25
CA LYS A 481 140.97 7.41 92.96
C LYS A 481 141.30 8.51 93.97
N GLU A 482 140.36 9.42 94.22
CA GLU A 482 140.52 10.53 95.16
C GLU A 482 140.75 10.04 96.59
N ALA A 483 140.06 8.98 97.03
CA ALA A 483 140.30 8.36 98.34
C ALA A 483 141.70 7.73 98.46
N ILE A 484 142.23 7.13 97.39
CA ILE A 484 143.60 6.60 97.33
C ILE A 484 144.60 7.76 97.37
N GLN A 485 144.40 8.78 96.54
CA GLN A 485 145.28 9.95 96.42
C GLN A 485 145.35 10.73 97.74
N PHE A 486 144.22 10.93 98.43
CA PHE A 486 144.18 11.52 99.76
C PHE A 486 144.91 10.67 100.82
N LEU A 487 144.90 9.34 100.71
CA LEU A 487 145.67 8.46 101.59
C LEU A 487 147.18 8.52 101.30
N GLU A 488 147.57 8.57 100.02
CA GLU A 488 148.96 8.72 99.58
C GLU A 488 149.55 10.07 100.02
N GLU A 489 148.83 11.16 99.75
CA GLU A 489 149.18 12.52 100.22
C GLU A 489 149.32 12.57 101.74
N LYS A 490 148.40 11.93 102.48
CA LYS A 490 148.46 11.86 103.95
C LYS A 490 149.63 11.00 104.46
N TYR A 491 150.08 10.01 103.70
CA TYR A 491 151.28 9.22 104.02
C TYR A 491 152.56 10.04 103.76
N ILE A 492 152.65 10.67 102.58
CA ILE A 492 153.79 11.52 102.18
C ILE A 492 153.94 12.71 103.13
N ALA A 493 152.84 13.42 103.43
CA ALA A 493 152.84 14.52 104.37
C ALA A 493 153.31 14.10 105.78
N LYS A 494 153.06 12.86 106.20
CA LYS A 494 153.50 12.35 107.50
C LYS A 494 154.98 11.95 107.53
N CYS A 495 155.54 11.49 106.40
CA CYS A 495 156.98 11.31 106.25
C CYS A 495 157.72 12.66 106.28
N VAL A 496 157.24 13.64 105.50
CA VAL A 496 157.79 15.01 105.48
C VAL A 496 157.70 15.67 106.87
N GLN A 497 156.57 15.53 107.58
CA GLN A 497 156.43 16.07 108.94
C GLN A 497 157.45 15.49 109.93
N LEU A 498 157.88 14.23 109.80
CA LEU A 498 158.86 13.62 110.69
C LEU A 498 160.30 14.07 110.36
N GLU A 499 160.63 14.31 109.09
CA GLU A 499 161.91 14.89 108.68
C GLU A 499 162.00 16.39 109.03
N ASP A 500 160.90 17.15 108.90
CA ASP A 500 160.86 18.56 109.29
C ASP A 500 160.90 18.75 110.82
N GLN A 501 160.23 17.90 111.60
CA GLN A 501 160.31 17.96 113.08
C GLN A 501 161.74 17.76 113.60
N LEU A 502 162.54 16.93 112.92
CA LEU A 502 163.94 16.68 113.28
C LEU A 502 164.85 17.86 112.89
N ASN A 503 164.53 18.59 111.81
CA ASN A 503 165.29 19.76 111.36
C ASN A 503 164.86 21.09 112.04
N GLN A 504 163.59 21.25 112.43
CA GLN A 504 163.07 22.48 113.04
C GLN A 504 163.42 22.61 114.53
N LEU A 505 163.57 21.50 115.25
CA LEU A 505 164.09 21.49 116.64
C LEU A 505 165.47 22.15 116.79
N GLN A 506 166.22 22.31 115.69
CA GLN A 506 167.59 22.80 115.71
C GLN A 506 167.76 24.26 115.22
N LYS A 507 166.69 24.95 114.75
CA LYS A 507 166.87 26.28 114.10
C LYS A 507 165.90 27.43 114.39
N SER A 508 164.68 27.25 114.90
CA SER A 508 163.75 28.40 115.08
C SER A 508 163.02 28.48 116.42
N HIS A 509 163.70 28.06 117.49
CA HIS A 509 163.34 28.31 118.90
C HIS A 509 163.41 29.82 119.28
N SER A 510 163.35 30.75 118.32
CA SER A 510 163.75 32.15 118.46
C SER A 510 162.70 33.19 118.01
N ALA A 511 161.53 32.81 117.46
CA ALA A 511 160.53 33.79 117.04
C ALA A 511 159.07 33.31 117.00
N ARG A 512 158.28 33.79 117.97
CA ARG A 512 156.95 34.38 117.76
C ARG A 512 155.79 33.46 117.32
N GLU A 513 155.61 32.41 118.11
CA GLU A 513 154.28 32.03 118.63
C GLU A 513 153.41 33.28 118.97
N VAL A 514 152.13 33.32 118.55
CA VAL A 514 150.93 33.82 119.30
C VAL A 514 149.67 34.13 118.44
N GLU A 515 149.74 34.85 117.30
CA GLU A 515 148.61 35.76 116.95
C GLU A 515 147.37 35.22 116.17
N LEU A 516 147.42 34.14 115.38
CA LEU A 516 146.43 33.93 114.30
C LEU A 516 145.59 32.64 114.41
N LEU A 517 144.67 32.58 115.38
CA LEU A 517 143.83 31.39 115.62
C LEU A 517 142.37 31.70 116.05
N LYS A 518 141.69 32.68 115.41
CA LYS A 518 140.39 33.21 115.94
C LYS A 518 139.26 33.61 114.96
N THR A 519 139.34 33.37 113.65
CA THR A 519 138.52 34.13 112.67
C THR A 519 137.50 33.38 111.79
N VAL A 520 137.29 32.06 111.92
CA VAL A 520 136.69 31.26 110.80
C VAL A 520 135.29 30.65 111.05
N ASP A 521 134.64 30.89 112.20
CA ASP A 521 133.36 30.23 112.59
C ASP A 521 132.07 30.66 111.81
N SER A 522 132.15 31.45 110.72
CA SER A 522 131.07 32.42 110.41
C SER A 522 130.15 32.18 109.19
N LEU A 523 130.26 31.12 108.37
CA LEU A 523 129.49 31.02 107.11
C LEU A 523 128.65 29.73 106.99
N LYS A 524 127.33 29.86 107.22
CA LYS A 524 126.38 28.73 107.41
C LYS A 524 125.00 28.87 106.73
N ASN A 525 124.60 30.03 106.19
CA ASN A 525 123.16 30.35 105.99
C ASN A 525 122.76 30.80 104.56
N GLU A 526 122.27 29.89 103.69
CA GLU A 526 121.73 30.29 102.35
C GLU A 526 120.70 29.31 101.72
N VAL A 527 119.76 28.72 102.49
CA VAL A 527 118.97 27.52 102.06
C VAL A 527 117.43 27.72 102.04
N GLN A 528 116.89 28.93 101.80
CA GLN A 528 115.49 29.23 102.21
C GLN A 528 114.59 30.02 101.20
N SER A 529 114.44 29.60 99.93
CA SER A 529 113.71 30.43 98.93
C SER A 529 112.93 29.78 97.74
N LYS A 530 112.38 28.54 97.81
CA LYS A 530 111.63 27.95 96.66
C LYS A 530 110.29 27.25 97.01
N GLU A 531 109.20 28.02 97.14
CA GLU A 531 107.86 27.48 97.50
C GLU A 531 106.66 28.02 96.65
N SER A 532 106.87 28.86 95.62
CA SER A 532 105.80 29.76 95.10
C SER A 532 105.09 29.37 93.78
N ILE A 533 105.39 28.24 93.13
CA ILE A 533 105.00 27.98 91.72
C ILE A 533 103.71 27.15 91.54
N ILE A 534 103.16 26.57 92.61
CA ILE A 534 102.09 25.56 92.50
C ILE A 534 100.68 26.14 92.19
N GLN A 535 100.48 27.46 92.29
CA GLN A 535 99.14 28.05 92.37
C GLN A 535 98.47 28.44 91.03
N ASP A 536 99.21 28.51 89.92
CA ASP A 536 98.69 29.02 88.64
C ASP A 536 97.91 27.98 87.79
N MET A 537 97.99 26.69 88.10
CA MET A 537 97.37 25.63 87.26
C MET A 537 95.86 25.41 87.50
N GLN A 538 95.25 26.04 88.50
CA GLN A 538 93.84 25.80 88.85
C GLN A 538 92.82 26.68 88.09
N SER A 539 93.24 27.78 87.44
CA SER A 539 92.30 28.74 86.83
C SER A 539 91.78 28.37 85.44
N ASN A 540 92.33 27.36 84.77
CA ASN A 540 91.99 27.03 83.37
C ASN A 540 90.85 25.99 83.23
N MET A 541 90.38 25.40 84.33
CA MET A 541 89.39 24.31 84.29
C MET A 541 87.95 24.84 84.12
N ASP A 542 87.61 25.93 84.79
CA ASP A 542 86.25 26.50 84.83
C ASP A 542 85.76 27.06 83.49
N MET A 543 86.67 27.40 82.57
CA MET A 543 86.33 28.07 81.31
C MET A 543 85.81 27.12 80.22
N LEU A 544 86.04 25.81 80.36
CA LEU A 544 85.58 24.78 79.40
C LEU A 544 84.16 24.27 79.70
N GLU A 545 83.67 24.41 80.94
CA GLU A 545 82.37 23.89 81.36
C GLU A 545 81.19 24.76 80.86
N GLY A 546 81.41 26.07 80.67
CA GLY A 546 80.39 27.01 80.19
C GLY A 546 79.97 26.83 78.71
N GLY A 547 80.88 26.37 77.84
CA GLY A 547 80.59 26.21 76.41
C GLY A 547 79.57 25.10 76.10
N ILE A 548 79.52 24.06 76.94
CA ILE A 548 78.66 22.88 76.76
C ILE A 548 77.18 23.19 77.10
N GLN A 549 76.91 24.24 77.88
CA GLN A 549 75.56 24.61 78.26
C GLN A 549 74.80 25.41 77.18
N VAL A 550 75.50 26.12 76.29
CA VAL A 550 74.86 26.95 75.25
C VAL A 550 74.30 26.08 74.13
N LEU A 551 75.08 25.12 73.63
CA LEU A 551 74.68 24.21 72.53
C LEU A 551 73.44 23.36 72.87
N ASN A 552 73.28 22.97 74.14
CA ASN A 552 72.09 22.23 74.59
C ASN A 552 70.79 23.07 74.57
N LYS A 553 70.89 24.39 74.58
CA LYS A 553 69.72 25.29 74.58
C LYS A 553 69.19 25.54 73.17
N GLU A 554 70.08 25.75 72.20
CA GLU A 554 69.71 25.98 70.79
C GLU A 554 69.05 24.74 70.16
N LEU A 555 69.48 23.54 70.56
CA LEU A 555 68.92 22.27 70.11
C LEU A 555 67.47 22.05 70.60
N ALA A 556 67.14 22.56 71.79
CA ALA A 556 65.76 22.52 72.32
C ALA A 556 64.83 23.50 71.58
N GLU A 557 65.31 24.72 71.30
CA GLU A 557 64.50 25.76 70.61
C GLU A 557 64.19 25.39 69.15
N GLN A 558 65.09 24.72 68.42
CA GLN A 558 64.78 24.19 67.07
C GLN A 558 63.70 23.09 67.08
N ASN A 559 63.70 22.23 68.10
CA ASN A 559 62.76 21.11 68.19
C ASN A 559 61.30 21.58 68.41
N ASP A 560 61.10 22.64 69.19
CA ASP A 560 59.77 23.23 69.42
C ASP A 560 59.18 23.91 68.18
N VAL A 561 60.02 24.54 67.34
CA VAL A 561 59.57 25.15 66.07
C VAL A 561 59.08 24.07 65.10
N MET A 562 59.85 23.00 64.92
CA MET A 562 59.49 21.86 64.06
C MET A 562 58.16 21.21 64.47
N MET A 563 57.93 21.05 65.78
CA MET A 563 56.68 20.49 66.32
C MET A 563 55.47 21.41 66.13
N LYS A 564 55.68 22.73 65.99
CA LYS A 564 54.62 23.71 65.72
C LYS A 564 54.19 23.69 64.25
N GLU A 565 55.15 23.67 63.32
CA GLU A 565 54.89 23.55 61.88
C GLU A 565 54.22 22.22 61.51
N LYS A 566 54.61 21.13 62.19
CA LYS A 566 53.93 19.83 62.08
C LYS A 566 52.45 19.90 62.48
N LYS A 567 52.11 20.58 63.58
CA LYS A 567 50.70 20.74 63.98
C LYS A 567 49.88 21.56 62.99
N GLU A 568 50.44 22.63 62.42
CA GLU A 568 49.72 23.43 61.41
C GLU A 568 49.51 22.68 60.08
N SER A 569 50.48 21.89 59.64
CA SER A 569 50.35 21.06 58.44
C SER A 569 49.33 19.93 58.64
N GLU A 570 49.33 19.23 59.78
CA GLU A 570 48.27 18.25 60.10
C GLU A 570 46.88 18.89 60.21
N GLN A 571 46.76 20.12 60.72
CA GLN A 571 45.49 20.85 60.78
C GLN A 571 44.96 21.18 59.37
N LYS A 572 45.85 21.59 58.45
CA LYS A 572 45.52 21.84 57.04
C LYS A 572 45.09 20.55 56.33
N LEU A 573 45.80 19.43 56.58
CA LEU A 573 45.47 18.12 56.02
C LEU A 573 44.06 17.65 56.47
N ARG A 574 43.75 17.75 57.78
CA ARG A 574 42.41 17.45 58.33
C ARG A 574 41.31 18.28 57.66
N ASN A 575 41.54 19.57 57.43
CA ASN A 575 40.57 20.45 56.76
C ASN A 575 40.35 20.11 55.27
N ILE A 576 41.38 19.61 54.57
CA ILE A 576 41.25 19.15 53.18
C ILE A 576 40.45 17.85 53.12
N LEU A 577 40.73 16.88 53.99
CA LEU A 577 40.01 15.61 54.06
C LEU A 577 38.51 15.81 54.33
N VAL A 578 38.12 16.73 55.22
CA VAL A 578 36.71 17.07 55.48
C VAL A 578 36.04 17.70 54.24
N LYS A 579 36.76 18.48 53.43
CA LYS A 579 36.23 19.04 52.17
C LYS A 579 36.04 17.96 51.11
N ILE A 580 37.00 17.03 50.97
CA ILE A 580 36.90 15.91 50.02
C ILE A 580 35.69 15.04 50.35
N ALA A 581 35.54 14.64 51.62
CA ALA A 581 34.39 13.84 52.07
C ALA A 581 33.04 14.52 51.76
N LYS A 582 32.97 15.85 51.92
CA LYS A 582 31.74 16.61 51.63
C LYS A 582 31.43 16.72 50.13
N ILE A 583 32.45 16.89 49.29
CA ILE A 583 32.29 16.88 47.83
C ILE A 583 31.85 15.49 47.35
N GLN A 584 32.36 14.41 47.94
CA GLN A 584 31.91 13.05 47.66
C GLN A 584 30.43 12.85 48.05
N GLU A 585 30.03 13.27 49.26
CA GLU A 585 28.65 13.19 49.74
C GLU A 585 27.67 13.98 48.85
N ASP A 586 28.08 15.15 48.35
CA ASP A 586 27.24 15.97 47.47
C ASP A 586 27.17 15.39 46.02
N ASN A 587 28.26 14.80 45.51
CA ASN A 587 28.25 14.06 44.23
C ASN A 587 27.34 12.81 44.28
N GLU A 588 27.37 12.04 45.35
CA GLU A 588 26.50 10.87 45.53
C GLU A 588 25.02 11.27 45.54
N LYS A 589 24.67 12.37 46.21
CA LYS A 589 23.31 12.93 46.19
C LYS A 589 22.91 13.40 44.79
N GLU A 590 23.82 13.99 44.01
CA GLU A 590 23.50 14.43 42.66
C GLU A 590 23.27 13.24 41.71
N GLN A 591 24.12 12.20 41.78
CA GLN A 591 23.95 10.96 41.02
C GLN A 591 22.61 10.27 41.35
N GLU A 592 22.27 10.14 42.63
CA GLU A 592 20.99 9.55 43.04
C GLU A 592 19.80 10.44 42.62
N ALA A 593 19.95 11.77 42.63
CA ALA A 593 18.93 12.67 42.10
C ALA A 593 18.72 12.52 40.58
N TYR A 594 19.78 12.30 39.79
CA TYR A 594 19.62 11.97 38.36
C TYR A 594 18.96 10.60 38.16
N ARG A 595 19.34 9.59 38.96
CA ARG A 595 18.72 8.26 38.94
C ARG A 595 17.22 8.33 39.23
N LEU A 596 16.81 9.06 40.28
CA LEU A 596 15.41 9.30 40.63
C LEU A 596 14.66 10.04 39.52
N LYS A 597 15.25 11.08 38.90
CA LYS A 597 14.67 11.80 37.75
C LYS A 597 14.46 10.90 36.54
N PHE A 598 15.42 10.01 36.24
CA PHE A 598 15.31 9.03 35.16
C PHE A 598 14.18 8.02 35.42
N ILE A 599 14.17 7.39 36.59
CA ILE A 599 13.11 6.44 37.00
C ILE A 599 11.73 7.10 36.96
N ASN A 600 11.61 8.34 37.43
CA ASN A 600 10.31 9.03 37.44
C ASN A 600 9.85 9.42 36.03
N SER A 601 10.78 9.79 35.14
CA SER A 601 10.47 10.05 33.72
C SER A 601 10.07 8.77 32.99
N GLN A 602 10.79 7.67 33.20
CA GLN A 602 10.44 6.35 32.67
C GLN A 602 9.05 5.89 33.14
N LYS A 603 8.73 6.10 34.42
CA LYS A 603 7.41 5.83 34.99
C LYS A 603 6.30 6.67 34.35
N ASN A 604 6.56 7.95 34.07
CA ASN A 604 5.60 8.82 33.38
C ASN A 604 5.36 8.37 31.92
N TYR A 605 6.42 7.99 31.19
CA TYR A 605 6.28 7.41 29.85
C TYR A 605 5.49 6.10 29.87
N GLN A 606 5.77 5.20 30.82
CA GLN A 606 5.02 3.96 30.98
C GLN A 606 3.53 4.21 31.27
N GLN A 607 3.20 5.13 32.18
CA GLN A 607 1.81 5.50 32.46
C GLN A 607 1.08 6.09 31.23
N SER A 608 1.80 6.85 30.40
CA SER A 608 1.26 7.38 29.13
C SER A 608 0.98 6.25 28.12
N ILE A 609 1.93 5.31 27.98
CA ILE A 609 1.78 4.10 27.14
C ILE A 609 0.57 3.29 27.62
N ASP A 610 0.47 2.99 28.92
CA ASP A 610 -0.65 2.23 29.49
C ASP A 610 -2.00 2.95 29.25
N HIS A 611 -2.03 4.28 29.36
CA HIS A 611 -3.25 5.07 29.10
C HIS A 611 -3.66 5.02 27.62
N MET A 612 -2.69 5.10 26.70
CA MET A 612 -2.93 4.95 25.26
C MET A 612 -3.37 3.52 24.90
N GLN A 613 -2.78 2.49 25.51
CA GLN A 613 -3.21 1.11 25.34
C GLN A 613 -4.65 0.88 25.83
N ARG A 614 -5.05 1.46 26.98
CA ARG A 614 -6.44 1.41 27.45
C ARG A 614 -7.40 2.10 26.47
N LYS A 615 -7.03 3.26 25.93
CA LYS A 615 -7.83 3.96 24.89
C LYS A 615 -7.98 3.10 23.62
N TYR A 616 -6.88 2.49 23.15
CA TYR A 616 -6.89 1.57 22.01
C TYR A 616 -7.82 0.36 22.26
N GLN A 617 -7.74 -0.26 23.44
CA GLN A 617 -8.61 -1.38 23.82
C GLN A 617 -10.09 -0.99 23.89
N CYS A 618 -10.41 0.19 24.45
CA CYS A 618 -11.78 0.71 24.45
C CYS A 618 -12.30 0.98 23.04
N LEU A 619 -11.47 1.55 22.15
CA LEU A 619 -11.83 1.83 20.77
C LEU A 619 -12.03 0.54 19.96
N THR A 620 -11.17 -0.46 20.18
CA THR A 620 -11.30 -1.80 19.58
C THR A 620 -12.63 -2.46 20.00
N LYS A 621 -12.98 -2.40 21.29
CA LYS A 621 -14.27 -2.89 21.79
C LYS A 621 -15.45 -2.12 21.21
N LEU A 622 -15.34 -0.80 21.07
CA LEU A 622 -16.41 0.02 20.46
C LEU A 622 -16.62 -0.35 18.99
N PHE A 623 -15.56 -0.55 18.21
CA PHE A 623 -15.68 -1.00 16.82
C PHE A 623 -16.28 -2.40 16.72
N GLU A 624 -15.89 -3.32 17.60
CA GLU A 624 -16.47 -4.67 17.66
C GLU A 624 -17.95 -4.64 18.07
N GLU A 625 -18.34 -3.80 19.04
CA GLU A 625 -19.76 -3.58 19.38
C GLU A 625 -20.55 -2.95 18.22
N VAL A 626 -20.00 -1.96 17.52
CA VAL A 626 -20.65 -1.32 16.36
C VAL A 626 -20.80 -2.35 15.23
N ARG A 627 -19.76 -3.13 14.94
CA ARG A 627 -19.80 -4.23 13.98
C ARG A 627 -20.90 -5.23 14.34
N GLN A 628 -20.93 -5.72 15.57
CA GLN A 628 -21.96 -6.65 16.01
C GLN A 628 -23.38 -6.04 16.01
N ARG A 629 -23.52 -4.73 16.22
CA ARG A 629 -24.81 -4.03 16.02
C ARG A 629 -25.20 -3.90 14.55
N TYR A 630 -24.25 -3.83 13.63
CA TYR A 630 -24.51 -3.90 12.18
C TYR A 630 -24.85 -5.32 11.72
N GLU A 631 -24.11 -6.34 12.18
CA GLU A 631 -24.38 -7.75 11.85
C GLU A 631 -25.69 -8.27 12.47
N ARG A 632 -26.14 -7.70 13.60
CA ARG A 632 -27.43 -8.00 14.24
C ARG A 632 -28.56 -7.02 13.85
N ARG A 633 -28.38 -6.16 12.85
CA ARG A 633 -29.49 -5.34 12.34
C ARG A 633 -30.40 -6.19 11.46
N GLU A 634 -31.58 -6.50 11.99
CA GLU A 634 -32.72 -6.86 11.15
C GLU A 634 -33.03 -5.69 10.20
N SER A 635 -33.43 -5.98 8.96
CA SER A 635 -33.89 -4.97 8.00
C SER A 635 -35.01 -4.15 8.61
N ARG A 636 -35.08 -2.84 8.32
CA ARG A 636 -36.09 -1.98 8.95
C ARG A 636 -37.48 -2.45 8.51
N GLN A 637 -38.49 -2.27 9.37
CA GLN A 637 -39.86 -2.57 8.99
C GLN A 637 -40.30 -1.80 7.74
N GLU A 638 -39.77 -0.59 7.53
CA GLU A 638 -39.93 0.20 6.30
C GLU A 638 -39.37 -0.52 5.06
N ASP A 639 -38.16 -1.10 5.15
CA ASP A 639 -37.54 -1.87 4.06
C ASP A 639 -38.33 -3.15 3.78
N ILE A 640 -38.78 -3.84 4.83
CA ILE A 640 -39.59 -5.07 4.74
C ILE A 640 -40.96 -4.78 4.11
N ASN A 641 -41.60 -3.68 4.51
CA ASN A 641 -42.85 -3.21 3.92
C ASN A 641 -42.63 -2.84 2.45
N THR A 642 -41.59 -2.08 2.12
CA THR A 642 -41.27 -1.72 0.72
C THR A 642 -41.01 -2.96 -0.14
N ILE A 643 -40.32 -3.98 0.39
CA ILE A 643 -40.13 -5.27 -0.29
C ILE A 643 -41.45 -6.03 -0.43
N SER A 644 -42.36 -5.94 0.55
CA SER A 644 -43.69 -6.53 0.49
C SER A 644 -44.57 -5.84 -0.56
N ASP A 645 -44.56 -4.52 -0.60
CA ASP A 645 -45.32 -3.69 -1.55
C ASP A 645 -44.79 -3.90 -2.97
N LEU A 646 -43.47 -3.95 -3.16
CA LEU A 646 -42.85 -4.28 -4.45
C LEU A 646 -43.18 -5.71 -4.90
N LYS A 647 -43.22 -6.68 -3.98
CA LYS A 647 -43.69 -8.04 -4.29
C LYS A 647 -45.17 -8.06 -4.64
N GLN A 648 -46.00 -7.30 -3.95
CA GLN A 648 -47.43 -7.18 -4.29
C GLN A 648 -47.59 -6.59 -5.69
N ILE A 649 -46.91 -5.48 -5.99
CA ILE A 649 -46.90 -4.84 -7.33
C ILE A 649 -46.43 -5.83 -8.40
N ILE A 650 -45.40 -6.64 -8.15
CA ILE A 650 -44.98 -7.69 -9.08
C ILE A 650 -46.08 -8.75 -9.27
N THR A 651 -46.72 -9.24 -8.20
CA THR A 651 -47.82 -10.21 -8.34
C THR A 651 -49.09 -9.63 -8.97
N GLU A 652 -49.31 -8.33 -8.87
CA GLU A 652 -50.38 -7.60 -9.56
C GLU A 652 -50.03 -7.43 -11.04
N GLN A 653 -48.79 -7.05 -11.37
CA GLN A 653 -48.30 -7.03 -12.75
C GLN A 653 -48.33 -8.41 -13.42
N GLU A 654 -47.98 -9.49 -12.71
CA GLU A 654 -48.09 -10.87 -13.20
C GLU A 654 -49.55 -11.28 -13.42
N LYS A 655 -50.48 -10.83 -12.55
CA LYS A 655 -51.93 -11.02 -12.77
C LYS A 655 -52.42 -10.24 -13.97
N ASP A 656 -52.07 -8.97 -14.11
CA ASP A 656 -52.46 -8.13 -15.25
C ASP A 656 -51.90 -8.67 -16.56
N LEU A 657 -50.68 -9.18 -16.57
CA LEU A 657 -50.05 -9.82 -17.72
C LEU A 657 -50.72 -11.17 -18.05
N ASN A 658 -51.19 -11.92 -17.04
CA ASN A 658 -52.03 -13.10 -17.25
C ASN A 658 -53.44 -12.73 -17.76
N CYS A 659 -54.09 -11.70 -17.23
CA CYS A 659 -55.36 -11.16 -17.74
C CYS A 659 -55.22 -10.68 -19.19
N LEU A 660 -54.15 -9.95 -19.53
CA LEU A 660 -53.84 -9.53 -20.89
C LEU A 660 -53.53 -10.72 -21.82
N ASN A 661 -52.91 -11.78 -21.30
CA ASN A 661 -52.72 -13.03 -22.06
C ASN A 661 -54.03 -13.81 -22.24
N GLU A 662 -54.93 -13.81 -21.26
CA GLU A 662 -56.27 -14.40 -21.36
C GLU A 662 -57.18 -13.59 -22.28
N GLU A 663 -57.13 -12.26 -22.23
CA GLU A 663 -57.79 -11.37 -23.20
C GLU A 663 -57.22 -11.57 -24.59
N LYS A 664 -55.89 -11.59 -24.76
CA LYS A 664 -55.23 -11.89 -26.03
C LYS A 664 -55.66 -13.27 -26.55
N ARG A 665 -55.74 -14.28 -25.66
CA ARG A 665 -56.21 -15.63 -26.01
C ARG A 665 -57.70 -15.64 -26.34
N TYR A 666 -58.53 -14.85 -25.66
CA TYR A 666 -59.95 -14.67 -25.96
C TYR A 666 -60.14 -13.97 -27.29
N PHE A 667 -59.38 -12.91 -27.58
CA PHE A 667 -59.40 -12.23 -28.87
C PHE A 667 -58.83 -13.10 -30.00
N GLN A 668 -57.77 -13.89 -29.76
CA GLN A 668 -57.31 -14.91 -30.71
C GLN A 668 -58.34 -16.02 -30.94
N MET A 669 -59.02 -16.49 -29.88
CA MET A 669 -60.06 -17.51 -29.99
C MET A 669 -61.36 -16.95 -30.60
N LYS A 670 -61.62 -15.64 -30.46
CA LYS A 670 -62.72 -14.92 -31.10
C LYS A 670 -62.39 -14.53 -32.55
N LEU A 671 -61.12 -14.29 -32.88
CA LEU A 671 -60.62 -14.21 -34.24
C LEU A 671 -60.73 -15.57 -34.91
N MET A 672 -60.23 -16.65 -34.29
CA MET A 672 -60.44 -18.02 -34.77
C MET A 672 -61.91 -18.38 -34.87
N ALA A 673 -62.79 -17.96 -33.96
CA ALA A 673 -64.24 -18.19 -34.09
C ALA A 673 -64.91 -17.29 -35.14
N LEU A 674 -64.33 -16.13 -35.46
CA LEU A 674 -64.76 -15.29 -36.58
C LEU A 674 -64.30 -15.88 -37.91
N GLU A 675 -63.04 -16.32 -38.02
CA GLU A 675 -62.49 -17.10 -39.14
C GLU A 675 -63.34 -18.36 -39.35
N HIS A 676 -63.51 -19.20 -38.31
CA HIS A 676 -64.28 -20.43 -38.39
C HIS A 676 -65.80 -20.21 -38.59
N SER A 677 -66.33 -19.00 -38.36
CA SER A 677 -67.73 -18.63 -38.72
C SER A 677 -67.85 -17.92 -40.07
N PHE A 678 -66.74 -17.45 -40.64
CA PHE A 678 -66.59 -17.17 -42.07
C PHE A 678 -66.50 -18.49 -42.84
N ASP A 679 -65.70 -19.44 -42.37
CA ASP A 679 -65.58 -20.79 -42.93
C ASP A 679 -66.91 -21.56 -42.85
N GLN A 680 -67.62 -21.51 -41.71
CA GLN A 680 -68.98 -22.10 -41.60
C GLN A 680 -70.07 -21.37 -42.42
N LYS A 681 -69.74 -20.28 -43.13
CA LYS A 681 -70.58 -19.68 -44.17
C LYS A 681 -70.18 -20.08 -45.60
N GLY A 682 -69.14 -20.90 -45.77
CA GLY A 682 -68.69 -21.45 -47.04
C GLY A 682 -68.39 -22.95 -46.97
N SER A 683 -69.44 -23.78 -47.04
CA SER A 683 -69.38 -25.26 -47.07
C SER A 683 -68.88 -25.91 -45.75
N SER A 684 -69.61 -26.76 -45.04
CA SER A 684 -70.17 -28.05 -45.48
C SER A 684 -69.20 -28.89 -46.31
N GLU A 685 -68.39 -29.72 -45.64
CA GLU A 685 -68.20 -31.17 -45.86
C GLU A 685 -66.86 -31.64 -45.26
N ASP A 686 -66.89 -32.84 -44.67
CA ASP A 686 -65.82 -33.82 -44.41
C ASP A 686 -64.45 -33.38 -43.86
N GLU A 687 -64.05 -33.82 -42.65
CA GLU A 687 -63.56 -35.17 -42.28
C GLU A 687 -62.09 -35.45 -42.64
N SER A 688 -61.36 -36.04 -41.67
CA SER A 688 -60.12 -36.81 -41.84
C SER A 688 -58.88 -36.04 -42.36
N LEU A 689 -57.75 -36.02 -41.65
CA LEU A 689 -56.93 -37.21 -41.41
C LEU A 689 -56.03 -37.06 -40.16
N LYS A 690 -55.67 -38.21 -39.58
CA LYS A 690 -54.47 -38.37 -38.76
C LYS A 690 -53.28 -38.74 -39.66
N ASP A 691 -52.07 -38.43 -39.20
CA ASP A 691 -51.00 -39.38 -38.84
C ASP A 691 -49.76 -38.55 -38.48
N ASP A 692 -49.24 -38.62 -37.25
CA ASP A 692 -48.43 -39.70 -36.66
C ASP A 692 -47.00 -39.74 -37.20
N LEU A 693 -46.01 -39.41 -36.35
CA LEU A 693 -44.61 -39.83 -36.49
C LEU A 693 -43.80 -39.49 -35.23
N THR A 694 -43.44 -40.54 -34.49
CA THR A 694 -42.58 -40.48 -33.30
C THR A 694 -41.12 -40.71 -33.71
N ILE A 695 -40.17 -39.83 -33.34
CA ILE A 695 -38.74 -40.19 -33.23
C ILE A 695 -38.14 -39.56 -31.96
N THR A 696 -37.50 -40.40 -31.16
CA THR A 696 -36.77 -40.09 -29.94
C THR A 696 -35.25 -40.12 -30.18
N GLU A 697 -34.50 -39.34 -29.38
CA GLU A 697 -33.05 -39.50 -29.11
C GLU A 697 -32.07 -39.24 -30.30
N SER A 698 -30.82 -38.82 -30.12
CA SER A 698 -30.02 -38.46 -28.93
C SER A 698 -28.78 -37.63 -29.33
N ASN A 699 -28.21 -36.87 -28.38
CA ASN A 699 -26.77 -36.56 -28.20
C ASN A 699 -26.61 -35.43 -27.14
N MET A 700 -25.60 -35.33 -26.29
CA MET A 700 -24.67 -36.25 -25.58
C MET A 700 -23.63 -35.36 -24.85
N THR A 701 -22.96 -35.87 -23.80
CA THR A 701 -22.05 -35.22 -22.80
C THR A 701 -22.76 -34.60 -21.59
N ASP A 702 -22.86 -35.20 -20.40
CA ASP A 702 -22.21 -36.38 -19.74
C ASP A 702 -20.86 -36.12 -18.99
N LEU A 703 -20.69 -36.86 -17.88
CA LEU A 703 -19.61 -36.92 -16.87
C LEU A 703 -19.53 -35.79 -15.80
N SER A 704 -19.19 -36.02 -14.51
CA SER A 704 -19.36 -37.18 -13.60
C SER A 704 -18.86 -36.85 -12.16
N TYR A 705 -19.59 -37.27 -11.11
CA TYR A 705 -19.11 -37.92 -9.85
C TYR A 705 -18.13 -37.20 -8.88
N GLU A 706 -18.51 -36.90 -7.62
CA GLU A 706 -18.42 -37.72 -6.36
C GLU A 706 -17.19 -37.34 -5.47
N SER A 707 -17.13 -37.55 -4.14
CA SER A 707 -18.11 -37.98 -3.12
C SER A 707 -17.70 -37.53 -1.69
N SER A 708 -18.68 -37.52 -0.77
CA SER A 708 -18.57 -37.82 0.69
C SER A 708 -17.76 -36.93 1.66
N LYS A 709 -18.50 -36.32 2.61
CA LYS A 709 -18.12 -36.17 4.03
C LYS A 709 -18.56 -37.41 4.82
N ASN A 710 -17.91 -37.76 5.92
CA ASN A 710 -18.59 -38.39 7.08
C ASN A 710 -17.78 -38.33 8.40
N HIS A 711 -18.37 -38.87 9.48
CA HIS A 711 -18.22 -38.41 10.87
C HIS A 711 -17.59 -39.45 11.83
N LEU A 712 -16.67 -38.98 12.69
CA LEU A 712 -16.35 -39.34 14.09
C LEU A 712 -16.52 -40.78 14.69
N MET A 713 -15.55 -41.14 15.56
CA MET A 713 -15.52 -42.25 16.56
C MET A 713 -15.34 -43.71 16.06
N GLN A 714 -14.73 -44.67 16.78
CA GLN A 714 -13.69 -44.70 17.85
C GLN A 714 -13.19 -46.18 17.98
N ASP A 715 -12.20 -46.45 18.85
CA ASP A 715 -11.62 -47.77 19.24
C ASP A 715 -10.73 -48.49 18.20
N GLY A 716 -9.63 -49.18 18.58
CA GLY A 716 -8.98 -49.32 19.89
C GLY A 716 -7.91 -50.43 19.90
N HIS A 717 -6.97 -50.40 20.86
CA HIS A 717 -5.92 -51.42 21.15
C HIS A 717 -4.80 -51.57 20.08
N GLU A 718 -3.53 -51.88 20.35
CA GLU A 718 -2.66 -52.06 21.55
C GLU A 718 -1.20 -52.02 20.98
N LEU A 719 -0.15 -51.39 21.54
CA LEU A 719 0.64 -51.59 22.78
C LEU A 719 1.57 -50.34 22.91
N VAL A 720 1.75 -49.57 24.01
CA VAL A 720 2.08 -49.86 25.43
C VAL A 720 3.61 -50.07 25.67
N PRO A 721 4.27 -49.45 26.68
CA PRO A 721 4.07 -48.15 27.35
C PRO A 721 5.40 -47.43 27.75
N MET A 722 5.33 -46.35 28.56
CA MET A 722 6.12 -46.05 29.79
C MET A 722 5.76 -44.61 30.23
N THR A 723 4.96 -44.39 31.28
CA THR A 723 5.40 -44.00 32.66
C THR A 723 6.54 -42.97 32.68
N GLY A 724 6.51 -41.86 33.42
CA GLY A 724 5.76 -41.47 34.63
C GLY A 724 6.66 -40.51 35.45
N PRO A 725 6.13 -39.71 36.40
CA PRO A 725 6.89 -38.58 36.98
C PRO A 725 7.60 -38.90 38.31
N ILE A 726 8.82 -38.38 38.48
CA ILE A 726 9.60 -38.29 39.74
C ILE A 726 10.43 -37.00 39.66
N GLY A 727 10.60 -36.14 40.67
CA GLY A 727 10.11 -36.22 42.07
C GLY A 727 11.23 -36.29 43.10
N LEU A 728 11.76 -35.12 43.52
CA LEU A 728 12.55 -34.88 44.74
C LEU A 728 13.95 -35.50 44.88
N THR A 729 14.93 -34.61 45.03
CA THR A 729 15.96 -34.56 46.11
C THR A 729 16.72 -33.26 45.87
N ASP A 730 16.32 -32.14 46.48
CA ASP A 730 16.54 -31.80 47.89
C ASP A 730 17.98 -32.02 48.35
N LEU A 731 18.76 -30.94 48.33
CA LEU A 731 19.92 -30.73 49.18
C LEU A 731 19.97 -29.26 49.56
N SER A 732 19.30 -28.97 50.67
CA SER A 732 19.35 -27.76 51.48
C SER A 732 20.67 -26.98 51.47
N GLN A 733 20.54 -25.65 51.40
CA GLN A 733 21.23 -24.69 52.26
C GLN A 733 22.75 -24.85 52.46
N GLN A 734 23.52 -23.93 51.85
CA GLN A 734 24.56 -23.25 52.61
C GLN A 734 24.75 -21.81 52.13
N VAL A 735 24.27 -20.87 52.94
CA VAL A 735 24.66 -19.45 52.86
C VAL A 735 26.08 -19.36 53.43
N SER A 736 27.03 -18.84 52.66
CA SER A 736 28.34 -18.44 53.19
C SER A 736 28.73 -17.06 52.65
N TYR A 737 29.06 -16.17 53.57
CA TYR A 737 29.61 -14.85 53.31
C TYR A 737 31.11 -14.97 52.98
N ILE A 738 31.52 -14.43 51.83
CA ILE A 738 32.90 -14.08 51.45
C ILE A 738 32.76 -12.85 50.53
N SER A 739 33.15 -11.60 50.83
CA SER A 739 34.03 -11.01 51.85
C SER A 739 35.52 -11.36 51.74
N ILE A 740 36.25 -10.64 50.87
CA ILE A 740 37.73 -10.46 50.80
C ILE A 740 38.02 -9.40 49.69
N PRO A 741 39.10 -8.59 49.75
CA PRO A 741 39.00 -7.22 50.25
C PRO A 741 39.54 -6.14 49.26
N PRO A 742 39.57 -4.83 49.62
CA PRO A 742 40.10 -3.78 48.74
C PRO A 742 41.62 -3.65 48.81
N THR A 743 42.26 -3.29 47.69
CA THR A 743 43.57 -2.62 47.68
C THR A 743 43.63 -1.61 46.54
N ILE A 744 43.43 -0.36 46.96
CA ILE A 744 43.75 0.93 46.34
C ILE A 744 45.31 0.97 46.19
N GLN A 745 45.99 1.60 45.22
CA GLN A 745 46.01 3.03 44.84
C GLN A 745 46.98 3.29 43.66
N GLU A 746 46.81 4.40 42.90
CA GLU A 746 47.84 5.22 42.18
C GLU A 746 48.77 4.51 41.14
N CYS A 747 49.34 5.12 40.08
CA CYS A 747 49.31 6.44 39.41
C CYS A 747 49.69 6.19 37.92
N ASP A 748 49.49 7.05 36.91
CA ASP A 748 48.57 8.18 36.68
C ASP A 748 48.68 8.58 35.18
N GLU A 749 47.56 8.68 34.45
CA GLU A 749 47.30 9.64 33.34
C GLU A 749 45.80 9.70 33.00
#